data_AF-A0A915IZZ6-F1
#
_entry.id   AF-A0A915IZZ6-F1
#
_cell.length_a   1.000
_cell.length_b   1.000
_cell.length_c   1.000
_cell.angle_alpha   90.00
_cell.angle_beta   90.00
_cell.angle_gamma   90.00
#
_symmetry.space_group_name_H-M   'P 1'
#
loop_
_entity.id
_entity.type
_entity.pdbx_description
1 polymer ?
#
loop_
_entity_poly.entity_id
_entity_poly.type
_entity_poly.pdbx_seq_one_letter_code
_entity_poly.pdbx_strand_id
1 'polypeptide(L)'
;MGPDEKKTVTGDQRDQGKYVELPNAENGKVIVRFPPEASGYLHIGHAKAALLNQYYQQFYNGKLIMRFDDTNPSKETEQFEKVILEDLEILHIKPDIYSNTSDYFDVLIKYCDQLLTNGQAYVDNTDPEVMKKERELRKESDCRNNSVEENFRLWNEMKAGSDVGKSCCVRMKIDMNSDNGCMRDPTIYRCKDELHLRTGSKFKVYPTYDFACPIVDSIEEVTHALRTTEYHDRDEQYYYILDALKLRKPHIWEYSRLNLMNTVMSKRKLTWIVDQKHVDGWDDPRLPTVRGVMRRGLTIEGLKQFIFAQGGSRSVVMMDWNKIWAFNKKVIDPCAARYTALLKDHLVSMEIKGVKSEPAEKMVPKHPKNSEIGEKLTWTSSAVYVEMDDAKTLKKGDSVTLINWGNVKIESINCDSAGVFKSITANADFDNKDFKSTVKITWLPQVKSHPLIPIEAVHYDYIICKPVLGKEEDFKQYVNPDSKQIFAMVGEQALVNLKEGDIIQLQRKGFYICDRCYASPEKPCILIHIPDGHNKELPTAVKTKSAASSNSSRTNSTQNVTVNMPCLNNECSKDASELGTKIKSQGDVIRQLKADKAEKVKVDAEVAVLKQLKTDYKVLTGSDWQPEGAAPVSVKNGGKKQDTVKPKNPNKETNKGKKLEASNQGQKTIELDKKADLKKQTRLGLEVLKEDNFSEWYSQIITKAEMIEYYDISGCYVIRPWAYALWESIQNVFDAKIKSIGVSNCYFPMFVSKAALEKEKTHISDFAPEVAWVTKSGQSDLAEPIAVRPTSETVMYPSFAKWVQSHRDLPIKINQWCNVVRWEFKHPTPFLRTREFLWQEGHTAHASKQEAVDEVHQILDFYATVYEDLLAIPVIKGRKTEKEKFAGADFTTTLEVYIPGNGRGIQACTSHHLGQNFSKMFEIVYEDPETKQKQYAYQNSWGLTTRSIGVLAMVHGDNRGLVLPPRAAKIQLIVIPCGITANTTNEQEKTLLASCQKLAIDLKSSGIKADADLRDNYSPGWKYNHWELKPS
;
A
#
# COMPACT_ATOMS: atom_id res chain seq x y z
N MET A 1 -31.35 48.16 9.84
CA MET A 1 -30.35 48.44 10.91
C MET A 1 -30.42 47.27 11.87
N GLY A 2 -29.34 46.58 12.22
CA GLY A 2 -27.98 46.57 11.64
C GLY A 2 -27.50 45.12 11.39
N PRO A 3 -26.31 44.90 10.81
CA PRO A 3 -25.75 43.57 10.60
C PRO A 3 -24.66 43.23 11.63
N ASP A 4 -24.79 42.10 12.34
CA ASP A 4 -23.77 41.62 13.29
C ASP A 4 -23.16 40.26 12.91
N GLU A 5 -21.83 40.26 12.92
CA GLU A 5 -20.84 39.17 12.83
C GLU A 5 -21.28 37.71 12.61
N LYS A 6 -21.19 37.23 11.35
CA LYS A 6 -20.77 35.84 11.11
C LYS A 6 -19.26 35.71 11.30
N LYS A 7 -18.81 35.29 12.49
CA LYS A 7 -17.39 35.01 12.78
C LYS A 7 -16.86 33.91 11.85
N THR A 8 -15.83 34.25 11.06
CA THR A 8 -15.12 33.34 10.17
C THR A 8 -14.20 32.42 10.97
N VAL A 9 -14.70 31.23 11.32
CA VAL A 9 -13.84 30.16 11.85
C VAL A 9 -12.94 29.65 10.73
N THR A 10 -11.65 30.00 10.78
CA THR A 10 -10.61 29.44 9.91
C THR A 10 -10.30 28.00 10.32
N GLY A 11 -11.16 27.07 9.90
CA GLY A 11 -10.97 25.64 10.16
C GLY A 11 -9.91 25.03 9.24
N ASP A 12 -8.99 24.26 9.82
CA ASP A 12 -8.05 23.42 9.05
C ASP A 12 -8.78 22.50 8.06
N GLN A 13 -8.15 22.26 6.91
CA GLN A 13 -8.65 21.33 5.90
C GLN A 13 -8.62 19.89 6.44
N ARG A 14 -9.76 19.43 6.96
CA ARG A 14 -9.96 18.02 7.32
C ARG A 14 -9.91 17.16 6.06
N ASP A 15 -9.13 16.08 6.09
CA ASP A 15 -9.03 15.05 5.03
C ASP A 15 -10.36 14.26 4.90
N GLN A 16 -11.41 14.91 4.40
CA GLN A 16 -12.69 14.26 4.14
C GLN A 16 -12.59 13.43 2.87
N GLY A 17 -12.62 12.10 3.02
CA GLY A 17 -12.76 11.20 1.88
C GLY A 17 -14.06 11.48 1.13
N LYS A 18 -14.04 11.32 -0.20
CA LYS A 18 -15.26 11.46 -1.02
C LYS A 18 -16.26 10.36 -0.65
N TYR A 19 -17.22 10.72 0.19
CA TYR A 19 -18.44 9.96 0.34
C TYR A 19 -19.25 10.00 -0.95
N VAL A 20 -19.89 8.87 -1.26
CA VAL A 20 -20.85 8.77 -2.34
C VAL A 20 -22.22 9.07 -1.73
N GLU A 21 -23.01 9.93 -2.36
CA GLU A 21 -24.39 10.15 -1.97
C GLU A 21 -25.18 8.83 -2.08
N LEU A 22 -26.08 8.60 -1.14
CA LEU A 22 -26.94 7.41 -1.16
C LEU A 22 -28.01 7.60 -2.25
N PRO A 23 -28.25 6.60 -3.12
CA PRO A 23 -29.12 6.74 -4.28
C PRO A 23 -30.58 6.97 -3.85
N ASN A 24 -31.20 8.06 -4.30
CA ASN A 24 -32.54 8.49 -3.89
C ASN A 24 -32.69 8.82 -2.39
N ALA A 25 -31.59 9.16 -1.70
CA ALA A 25 -31.63 9.55 -0.30
C ALA A 25 -32.22 10.96 -0.10
N GLU A 26 -33.40 11.03 0.50
CA GLU A 26 -34.01 12.27 0.97
C GLU A 26 -33.63 12.58 2.43
N ASN A 27 -33.27 13.84 2.70
CA ASN A 27 -32.94 14.30 4.05
C ASN A 27 -34.15 14.16 5.00
N GLY A 28 -33.92 13.62 6.20
CA GLY A 28 -34.96 13.26 7.17
C GLY A 28 -35.65 11.90 6.93
N LYS A 29 -35.42 11.24 5.78
CA LYS A 29 -36.05 9.96 5.41
C LYS A 29 -35.07 8.78 5.27
N VAL A 30 -33.77 8.99 5.45
CA VAL A 30 -32.80 7.89 5.40
C VAL A 30 -32.96 7.02 6.64
N ILE A 31 -33.14 5.72 6.44
CA ILE A 31 -33.15 4.70 7.50
C ILE A 31 -32.11 3.65 7.12
N VAL A 32 -31.15 3.46 8.02
CA VAL A 32 -29.99 2.57 7.88
C VAL A 32 -29.88 1.68 9.10
N ARG A 33 -29.22 0.53 8.98
CA ARG A 33 -29.06 -0.42 10.10
C ARG A 33 -27.69 -1.07 10.16
N PHE A 34 -27.21 -1.26 11.38
CA PHE A 34 -26.07 -2.10 11.72
C PHE A 34 -26.59 -3.43 12.31
N PRO A 35 -26.49 -4.56 11.59
CA PRO A 35 -27.06 -5.84 12.02
C PRO A 35 -26.00 -6.91 12.38
N PRO A 36 -25.42 -6.91 13.59
CA PRO A 36 -24.45 -7.94 14.00
C PRO A 36 -25.11 -9.23 14.54
N GLU A 37 -24.55 -10.38 14.16
CA GLU A 37 -24.75 -11.66 14.88
C GLU A 37 -24.02 -11.60 16.23
N ALA A 38 -24.72 -11.92 17.33
CA ALA A 38 -24.22 -11.93 18.71
C ALA A 38 -23.26 -13.10 19.04
N SER A 39 -22.35 -13.41 18.11
CA SER A 39 -21.43 -14.57 18.12
C SER A 39 -19.98 -14.23 18.49
N GLY A 40 -19.77 -13.17 19.28
CA GLY A 40 -18.44 -12.72 19.73
C GLY A 40 -18.17 -11.24 19.46
N TYR A 41 -17.19 -10.70 20.21
CA TYR A 41 -16.72 -9.30 20.30
C TYR A 41 -16.65 -8.54 18.97
N LEU A 42 -16.82 -7.21 19.02
CA LEU A 42 -16.62 -6.38 17.84
C LEU A 42 -15.12 -6.22 17.52
N HIS A 43 -14.84 -6.08 16.23
CA HIS A 43 -13.51 -5.79 15.68
C HIS A 43 -13.60 -4.62 14.71
N ILE A 44 -12.46 -4.03 14.32
CA ILE A 44 -12.41 -2.83 13.46
C ILE A 44 -13.22 -2.92 12.16
N GLY A 45 -13.46 -4.12 11.62
CA GLY A 45 -14.37 -4.32 10.47
C GLY A 45 -15.86 -4.08 10.80
N HIS A 46 -16.29 -4.42 12.02
CA HIS A 46 -17.61 -4.08 12.55
C HIS A 46 -17.68 -2.61 12.94
N ALA A 47 -16.60 -2.04 13.51
CA ALA A 47 -16.52 -0.60 13.78
C ALA A 47 -16.67 0.22 12.49
N LYS A 48 -16.06 -0.21 11.38
CA LYS A 48 -16.32 0.37 10.05
C LYS A 48 -17.80 0.33 9.68
N ALA A 49 -18.45 -0.82 9.84
CA ALA A 49 -19.88 -0.96 9.51
C ALA A 49 -20.76 -0.05 10.38
N ALA A 50 -20.58 -0.03 11.70
CA ALA A 50 -21.36 0.80 12.62
C ALA A 50 -21.13 2.30 12.37
N LEU A 51 -19.87 2.74 12.28
CA LEU A 51 -19.51 4.14 12.05
C LEU A 51 -19.97 4.66 10.68
N LEU A 52 -20.02 3.79 9.65
CA LEU A 52 -20.49 4.15 8.31
C LEU A 52 -22.02 4.30 8.26
N ASN A 53 -22.76 3.43 8.97
CA ASN A 53 -24.21 3.61 9.12
C ASN A 53 -24.52 4.87 9.97
N GLN A 54 -23.81 5.11 11.08
CA GLN A 54 -23.96 6.35 11.85
C GLN A 54 -23.64 7.60 11.02
N TYR A 55 -22.58 7.57 10.20
CA TYR A 55 -22.24 8.70 9.33
C TYR A 55 -23.42 9.07 8.42
N TYR A 56 -24.02 8.10 7.74
CA TYR A 56 -25.16 8.37 6.85
C TYR A 56 -26.44 8.75 7.59
N GLN A 57 -26.67 8.22 8.80
CA GLN A 57 -27.73 8.69 9.70
C GLN A 57 -27.55 10.18 10.04
N GLN A 58 -26.34 10.60 10.41
CA GLN A 58 -26.05 11.99 10.76
C GLN A 58 -26.09 12.92 9.54
N PHE A 59 -25.52 12.50 8.42
CA PHE A 59 -25.42 13.29 7.19
C PHE A 59 -26.79 13.58 6.55
N TYR A 60 -27.71 12.60 6.57
CA TYR A 60 -29.06 12.75 6.01
C TYR A 60 -30.15 13.00 7.08
N ASN A 61 -29.78 13.42 8.30
CA ASN A 61 -30.69 13.61 9.44
C ASN A 61 -31.70 12.46 9.63
N GLY A 62 -31.26 11.23 9.39
CA GLY A 62 -32.08 10.03 9.33
C GLY A 62 -32.13 9.25 10.65
N LYS A 63 -32.42 7.95 10.55
CA LYS A 63 -32.43 6.99 11.68
C LYS A 63 -31.44 5.85 11.50
N LEU A 64 -30.82 5.42 12.60
CA LEU A 64 -29.98 4.24 12.72
C LEU A 64 -30.69 3.17 13.56
N ILE A 65 -30.90 2.00 12.98
CA ILE A 65 -31.37 0.81 13.69
C ILE A 65 -30.15 -0.02 14.12
N MET A 66 -30.10 -0.39 15.39
CA MET A 66 -29.25 -1.46 15.89
C MET A 66 -30.10 -2.73 15.99
N ARG A 67 -29.84 -3.71 15.11
CA ARG A 67 -30.59 -4.96 15.07
C ARG A 67 -29.69 -6.14 15.42
N PHE A 68 -29.99 -6.90 16.45
CA PHE A 68 -29.31 -8.19 16.62
C PHE A 68 -29.85 -9.18 15.59
N ASP A 69 -28.97 -9.76 14.76
CA ASP A 69 -29.33 -10.85 13.85
C ASP A 69 -29.20 -12.17 14.60
N ASP A 70 -30.20 -12.43 15.44
CA ASP A 70 -30.35 -13.60 16.30
C ASP A 70 -31.12 -14.72 15.58
N THR A 71 -30.61 -15.14 14.42
CA THR A 71 -31.22 -16.20 13.62
C THR A 71 -30.68 -17.61 13.92
N ASN A 72 -29.73 -17.77 14.85
CA ASN A 72 -28.96 -19.00 15.03
C ASN A 72 -28.58 -19.29 16.51
N PRO A 73 -29.50 -19.90 17.29
CA PRO A 73 -29.36 -20.09 18.74
C PRO A 73 -28.00 -20.66 19.20
N SER A 74 -27.45 -21.68 18.53
CA SER A 74 -26.14 -22.26 18.86
C SER A 74 -24.92 -21.32 18.90
N LYS A 75 -25.03 -20.04 18.51
CA LYS A 75 -23.92 -19.07 18.53
C LYS A 75 -24.18 -17.83 19.39
N GLU A 76 -25.37 -17.65 19.92
CA GLU A 76 -25.77 -16.44 20.64
C GLU A 76 -25.54 -16.59 22.15
N THR A 77 -25.08 -15.52 22.81
CA THR A 77 -25.02 -15.46 24.28
C THR A 77 -25.35 -14.06 24.78
N GLU A 78 -25.99 -13.96 25.95
CA GLU A 78 -26.25 -12.71 26.66
C GLU A 78 -24.97 -11.90 26.89
N GLN A 79 -23.86 -12.60 27.19
CA GLN A 79 -22.54 -11.98 27.32
C GLN A 79 -22.11 -11.26 26.05
N PHE A 80 -22.34 -11.84 24.86
CA PHE A 80 -21.98 -11.21 23.60
C PHE A 80 -22.92 -10.07 23.19
N GLU A 81 -24.23 -10.17 23.46
CA GLU A 81 -25.14 -9.03 23.27
C GLU A 81 -24.69 -7.83 24.11
N LYS A 82 -24.45 -8.04 25.42
CA LYS A 82 -23.98 -6.99 26.34
C LYS A 82 -22.65 -6.39 25.91
N VAL A 83 -21.67 -7.24 25.56
CA VAL A 83 -20.34 -6.81 25.07
C VAL A 83 -20.45 -5.97 23.78
N ILE A 84 -21.37 -6.30 22.88
CA ILE A 84 -21.59 -5.55 21.64
C ILE A 84 -22.19 -4.17 21.94
N LEU A 85 -23.13 -4.06 22.89
CA LEU A 85 -23.68 -2.76 23.31
C LEU A 85 -22.60 -1.87 23.96
N GLU A 86 -21.79 -2.43 24.87
CA GLU A 86 -20.62 -1.76 25.45
C GLU A 86 -19.60 -1.32 24.36
N ASP A 87 -19.31 -2.18 23.37
CA ASP A 87 -18.39 -1.85 22.26
C ASP A 87 -18.95 -0.71 21.37
N LEU A 88 -20.28 -0.60 21.23
CA LEU A 88 -20.95 0.48 20.50
C LEU A 88 -20.94 1.80 21.26
N GLU A 89 -21.13 1.76 22.59
CA GLU A 89 -20.97 2.93 23.46
C GLU A 89 -19.52 3.46 23.40
N ILE A 90 -18.51 2.58 23.48
CA ILE A 90 -17.09 2.93 23.29
C ILE A 90 -16.81 3.59 21.92
N LEU A 91 -17.55 3.23 20.86
CA LEU A 91 -17.42 3.85 19.53
C LEU A 91 -18.17 5.18 19.39
N HIS A 92 -18.88 5.62 20.44
CA HIS A 92 -19.86 6.72 20.42
C HIS A 92 -20.93 6.52 19.32
N ILE A 93 -21.41 5.28 19.14
CA ILE A 93 -22.57 4.97 18.29
C ILE A 93 -23.85 5.24 19.11
N LYS A 94 -24.84 5.85 18.47
CA LYS A 94 -26.16 6.17 19.01
C LYS A 94 -27.21 5.71 18.00
N PRO A 95 -27.75 4.49 18.17
CA PRO A 95 -28.93 4.02 17.46
C PRO A 95 -30.18 4.77 17.93
N ASP A 96 -31.08 5.06 17.00
CA ASP A 96 -32.40 5.64 17.27
C ASP A 96 -33.45 4.56 17.57
N ILE A 97 -33.21 3.33 17.09
CA ILE A 97 -34.10 2.16 17.22
C ILE A 97 -33.25 0.94 17.59
N TYR A 98 -33.79 0.07 18.46
CA TYR A 98 -33.25 -1.25 18.77
C TYR A 98 -34.28 -2.33 18.41
N SER A 99 -33.82 -3.43 17.83
CA SER A 99 -34.66 -4.60 17.48
C SER A 99 -33.86 -5.91 17.48
N ASN A 100 -34.58 -7.03 17.50
CA ASN A 100 -34.02 -8.35 17.25
C ASN A 100 -34.73 -8.97 16.03
N THR A 101 -34.00 -9.75 15.21
CA THR A 101 -34.63 -10.51 14.12
C THR A 101 -35.64 -11.55 14.65
N SER A 102 -35.44 -12.06 15.87
CA SER A 102 -36.37 -12.96 16.55
C SER A 102 -37.72 -12.35 16.91
N ASP A 103 -37.81 -11.01 17.02
CA ASP A 103 -39.08 -10.30 17.22
C ASP A 103 -40.03 -10.48 16.02
N TYR A 104 -39.48 -10.84 14.85
CA TYR A 104 -40.21 -11.05 13.60
C TYR A 104 -40.45 -12.51 13.24
N PHE A 105 -40.06 -13.50 14.06
CA PHE A 105 -40.17 -14.92 13.71
C PHE A 105 -41.62 -15.36 13.37
N ASP A 106 -42.64 -14.91 14.09
CA ASP A 106 -44.05 -15.23 13.78
C ASP A 106 -44.52 -14.63 12.43
N VAL A 107 -43.84 -13.59 11.93
CA VAL A 107 -44.09 -12.97 10.61
C VAL A 107 -43.31 -13.69 9.52
N LEU A 108 -42.04 -14.03 9.79
CA LEU A 108 -41.18 -14.79 8.89
C LEU A 108 -41.70 -16.21 8.66
N ILE A 109 -42.40 -16.83 9.62
CA ILE A 109 -43.08 -18.12 9.43
C ILE A 109 -44.26 -17.98 8.47
N LYS A 110 -45.10 -16.94 8.63
CA LYS A 110 -46.24 -16.68 7.74
C LYS A 110 -45.82 -16.45 6.28
N TYR A 111 -44.70 -15.75 6.05
CA TYR A 111 -44.14 -15.62 4.70
C TYR A 111 -43.57 -16.93 4.15
N CYS A 112 -43.10 -17.85 5.00
CA CYS A 112 -42.74 -19.19 4.58
C CYS A 112 -43.98 -20.01 4.20
N ASP A 113 -45.04 -19.99 5.03
CA ASP A 113 -46.33 -20.61 4.73
C ASP A 113 -46.92 -20.08 3.40
N GLN A 114 -46.81 -18.77 3.13
CA GLN A 114 -47.21 -18.16 1.85
C GLN A 114 -46.41 -18.71 0.66
N LEU A 115 -45.08 -18.80 0.76
CA LEU A 115 -44.25 -19.32 -0.33
C LEU A 115 -44.50 -20.81 -0.61
N LEU A 116 -44.73 -21.61 0.44
CA LEU A 116 -45.13 -23.02 0.31
C LEU A 116 -46.51 -23.15 -0.37
N THR A 117 -47.49 -22.33 0.05
CA THR A 117 -48.84 -22.29 -0.56
C THR A 117 -48.78 -21.92 -2.04
N ASN A 118 -47.91 -20.99 -2.43
CA ASN A 118 -47.73 -20.56 -3.81
C ASN A 118 -46.85 -21.51 -4.65
N GLY A 119 -46.31 -22.59 -4.08
CA GLY A 119 -45.34 -23.48 -4.76
C GLY A 119 -43.96 -22.84 -5.02
N GLN A 120 -43.70 -21.66 -4.45
CA GLN A 120 -42.46 -20.88 -4.54
C GLN A 120 -41.39 -21.34 -3.52
N ALA A 121 -41.72 -22.30 -2.66
CA ALA A 121 -40.80 -23.00 -1.78
C ALA A 121 -41.21 -24.48 -1.66
N TYR A 122 -40.30 -25.31 -1.16
CA TYR A 122 -40.53 -26.72 -0.85
C TYR A 122 -39.72 -27.14 0.38
N VAL A 123 -40.14 -28.22 1.03
CA VAL A 123 -39.38 -28.87 2.09
C VAL A 123 -38.54 -29.98 1.49
N ASP A 124 -37.26 -30.00 1.83
CA ASP A 124 -36.25 -30.90 1.31
C ASP A 124 -35.61 -31.68 2.48
N ASN A 125 -35.66 -33.01 2.42
CA ASN A 125 -35.06 -33.92 3.40
C ASN A 125 -33.78 -34.61 2.86
N THR A 126 -33.26 -34.14 1.73
CA THR A 126 -32.00 -34.61 1.14
C THR A 126 -30.82 -34.30 2.07
N ASP A 127 -29.90 -35.26 2.25
CA ASP A 127 -28.68 -35.09 3.03
C ASP A 127 -27.90 -33.81 2.62
N PRO A 128 -27.37 -33.00 3.55
CA PRO A 128 -26.70 -31.75 3.22
C PRO A 128 -25.51 -31.84 2.25
N GLU A 129 -24.73 -32.93 2.28
CA GLU A 129 -23.60 -33.12 1.35
C GLU A 129 -24.07 -33.71 0.01
N VAL A 130 -25.21 -34.41 -0.04
CA VAL A 130 -25.89 -34.74 -1.31
C VAL A 130 -26.48 -33.48 -1.95
N MET A 131 -27.28 -32.72 -1.21
CA MET A 131 -27.91 -31.47 -1.64
C MET A 131 -26.88 -30.44 -2.18
N LYS A 132 -25.72 -30.37 -1.55
CA LYS A 132 -24.58 -29.55 -2.01
C LYS A 132 -24.05 -30.02 -3.37
N LYS A 133 -23.81 -31.32 -3.56
CA LYS A 133 -23.39 -31.89 -4.85
C LYS A 133 -24.44 -31.65 -5.94
N GLU A 134 -25.72 -31.75 -5.62
CA GLU A 134 -26.80 -31.45 -6.57
C GLU A 134 -26.79 -29.97 -7.01
N ARG A 135 -26.59 -29.02 -6.08
CA ARG A 135 -26.41 -27.59 -6.39
C ARG A 135 -25.12 -27.29 -7.18
N GLU A 136 -24.06 -28.06 -6.96
CA GLU A 136 -22.82 -27.99 -7.75
C GLU A 136 -23.04 -28.52 -9.19
N LEU A 137 -23.77 -29.64 -9.33
CA LEU A 137 -24.10 -30.31 -10.59
C LEU A 137 -25.32 -29.73 -11.34
N ARG A 138 -26.00 -28.72 -10.77
CA ARG A 138 -27.28 -28.14 -11.27
C ARG A 138 -28.45 -29.14 -11.38
N LYS A 139 -28.41 -30.26 -10.64
CA LYS A 139 -29.52 -31.25 -10.55
C LYS A 139 -30.60 -30.73 -9.60
N GLU A 140 -31.88 -30.84 -9.96
CA GLU A 140 -33.00 -30.61 -9.02
C GLU A 140 -33.02 -31.68 -7.91
N SER A 141 -33.32 -31.28 -6.67
CA SER A 141 -33.65 -32.24 -5.59
C SER A 141 -34.94 -32.98 -5.94
N ASP A 142 -35.02 -34.27 -5.61
CA ASP A 142 -36.20 -35.08 -5.86
C ASP A 142 -37.43 -34.55 -5.09
N CYS A 143 -37.21 -33.82 -3.98
CA CYS A 143 -38.24 -33.10 -3.21
C CYS A 143 -38.75 -31.80 -3.87
N ARG A 144 -38.08 -31.27 -4.92
CA ARG A 144 -38.42 -29.96 -5.52
C ARG A 144 -39.88 -29.88 -5.98
N ASN A 145 -40.45 -31.01 -6.38
CA ASN A 145 -41.79 -31.11 -6.94
C ASN A 145 -42.81 -31.82 -6.02
N ASN A 146 -42.53 -31.85 -4.71
CA ASN A 146 -43.49 -32.23 -3.67
C ASN A 146 -44.79 -31.40 -3.77
N SER A 147 -45.94 -32.00 -3.45
CA SER A 147 -47.23 -31.31 -3.44
C SER A 147 -47.32 -30.30 -2.28
N VAL A 148 -48.29 -29.37 -2.33
CA VAL A 148 -48.47 -28.37 -1.27
C VAL A 148 -48.79 -29.04 0.08
N GLU A 149 -49.58 -30.11 0.05
CA GLU A 149 -49.97 -30.91 1.21
C GLU A 149 -48.78 -31.62 1.85
N GLU A 150 -47.91 -32.26 1.04
CA GLU A 150 -46.71 -32.95 1.53
C GLU A 150 -45.68 -31.95 2.08
N ASN A 151 -45.52 -30.81 1.41
CA ASN A 151 -44.69 -29.72 1.92
C ASN A 151 -45.21 -29.20 3.26
N PHE A 152 -46.52 -29.00 3.43
CA PHE A 152 -47.08 -28.61 4.73
C PHE A 152 -46.98 -29.70 5.80
N ARG A 153 -47.07 -30.99 5.42
CA ARG A 153 -46.82 -32.12 6.35
C ARG A 153 -45.40 -32.04 6.91
N LEU A 154 -44.39 -32.01 6.04
CA LEU A 154 -42.98 -31.94 6.45
C LEU A 154 -42.64 -30.62 7.17
N TRP A 155 -43.26 -29.50 6.78
CA TRP A 155 -43.08 -28.22 7.48
C TRP A 155 -43.69 -28.21 8.89
N ASN A 156 -44.80 -28.93 9.11
CA ASN A 156 -45.36 -29.11 10.44
C ASN A 156 -44.49 -30.04 11.31
N GLU A 157 -43.90 -31.10 10.74
CA GLU A 157 -42.87 -31.92 11.41
C GLU A 157 -41.64 -31.08 11.82
N MET A 158 -41.16 -30.20 10.94
CA MET A 158 -40.09 -29.23 11.26
C MET A 158 -40.50 -28.30 12.41
N LYS A 159 -41.70 -27.69 12.36
CA LYS A 159 -42.20 -26.79 13.41
C LYS A 159 -42.40 -27.49 14.76
N ALA A 160 -42.76 -28.77 14.76
CA ALA A 160 -42.83 -29.61 15.95
C ALA A 160 -41.45 -30.00 16.50
N GLY A 161 -40.39 -29.96 15.67
CA GLY A 161 -39.06 -30.43 16.04
C GLY A 161 -38.99 -31.96 16.16
N SER A 162 -39.76 -32.71 15.36
CA SER A 162 -39.65 -34.18 15.32
C SER A 162 -38.34 -34.62 14.68
N ASP A 163 -37.95 -35.89 14.83
CA ASP A 163 -36.70 -36.38 14.23
C ASP A 163 -36.74 -36.40 12.68
N VAL A 164 -37.94 -36.50 12.09
CA VAL A 164 -38.16 -36.23 10.66
C VAL A 164 -37.91 -34.74 10.39
N GLY A 165 -38.54 -33.85 11.16
CA GLY A 165 -38.35 -32.40 11.05
C GLY A 165 -36.89 -31.96 11.15
N LYS A 166 -36.09 -32.59 12.03
CA LYS A 166 -34.64 -32.33 12.20
C LYS A 166 -33.82 -32.69 10.96
N SER A 167 -34.29 -33.63 10.13
CA SER A 167 -33.65 -33.97 8.85
C SER A 167 -34.01 -33.01 7.70
N CYS A 168 -35.05 -32.20 7.87
CA CYS A 168 -35.59 -31.33 6.83
C CYS A 168 -35.06 -29.90 6.89
N CYS A 169 -35.02 -29.25 5.72
CA CYS A 169 -34.91 -27.80 5.58
C CYS A 169 -35.94 -27.29 4.56
N VAL A 170 -36.29 -26.01 4.61
CA VAL A 170 -37.13 -25.38 3.56
C VAL A 170 -36.23 -24.67 2.58
N ARG A 171 -36.45 -24.89 1.28
CA ARG A 171 -35.72 -24.26 0.18
C ARG A 171 -36.67 -23.41 -0.66
N MET A 172 -36.20 -22.23 -1.08
CA MET A 172 -36.96 -21.43 -2.04
C MET A 172 -36.79 -22.03 -3.44
N LYS A 173 -37.86 -22.07 -4.24
CA LYS A 173 -37.85 -22.55 -5.62
C LYS A 173 -37.51 -21.40 -6.55
N ILE A 174 -36.28 -21.38 -7.06
CA ILE A 174 -35.75 -20.33 -7.94
C ILE A 174 -35.24 -21.01 -9.22
N ASP A 175 -33.93 -20.99 -9.51
CA ASP A 175 -33.34 -21.60 -10.72
C ASP A 175 -32.07 -22.39 -10.41
N MET A 176 -32.17 -23.71 -10.50
CA MET A 176 -31.04 -24.63 -10.35
C MET A 176 -30.03 -24.55 -11.50
N ASN A 177 -30.43 -24.03 -12.66
CA ASN A 177 -29.54 -23.83 -13.80
C ASN A 177 -28.74 -22.52 -13.74
N SER A 178 -29.05 -21.59 -12.82
CA SER A 178 -28.42 -20.28 -12.79
C SER A 178 -26.90 -20.35 -12.63
N ASP A 179 -26.17 -19.49 -13.33
CA ASP A 179 -24.73 -19.33 -13.11
C ASP A 179 -24.42 -18.74 -11.73
N ASN A 180 -25.34 -17.96 -11.16
CA ASN A 180 -25.27 -17.52 -9.77
C ASN A 180 -25.65 -18.67 -8.82
N GLY A 181 -24.65 -19.24 -8.12
CA GLY A 181 -24.85 -20.32 -7.16
C GLY A 181 -25.79 -19.98 -5.99
N CYS A 182 -25.98 -18.69 -5.67
CA CYS A 182 -26.92 -18.25 -4.62
C CYS A 182 -28.39 -18.40 -5.05
N MET A 183 -28.66 -18.38 -6.36
CA MET A 183 -30.00 -18.54 -6.93
C MET A 183 -30.39 -20.02 -7.14
N ARG A 184 -29.49 -20.98 -6.90
CA ARG A 184 -29.78 -22.42 -7.01
C ARG A 184 -30.49 -22.95 -5.76
N ASP A 185 -31.80 -22.73 -5.72
CA ASP A 185 -32.74 -23.09 -4.66
C ASP A 185 -32.14 -23.00 -3.24
N PRO A 186 -31.93 -21.76 -2.72
CA PRO A 186 -31.30 -21.54 -1.43
C PRO A 186 -32.21 -21.96 -0.26
N THR A 187 -31.59 -22.49 0.80
CA THR A 187 -32.27 -22.81 2.06
C THR A 187 -32.74 -21.52 2.76
N ILE A 188 -34.03 -21.45 3.08
CA ILE A 188 -34.67 -20.33 3.78
C ILE A 188 -35.02 -20.63 5.24
N TYR A 189 -35.21 -21.90 5.60
CA TYR A 189 -35.41 -22.34 6.99
C TYR A 189 -34.68 -23.65 7.30
N ARG A 190 -34.27 -23.81 8.56
CA ARG A 190 -33.64 -25.00 9.14
C ARG A 190 -34.39 -25.41 10.41
N CYS A 191 -34.54 -26.71 10.66
CA CYS A 191 -34.96 -27.20 11.97
C CYS A 191 -33.74 -27.24 12.92
N LYS A 192 -33.88 -26.78 14.16
CA LYS A 192 -32.89 -26.93 15.23
C LYS A 192 -33.60 -27.12 16.57
N ASP A 193 -33.26 -28.16 17.30
CA ASP A 193 -33.81 -28.47 18.63
C ASP A 193 -32.97 -27.79 19.73
N GLU A 194 -32.74 -26.48 19.56
CA GLU A 194 -31.88 -25.64 20.40
C GLU A 194 -32.74 -24.61 21.15
N LEU A 195 -32.29 -24.17 22.34
CA LEU A 195 -32.92 -23.06 23.04
C LEU A 195 -32.41 -21.72 22.49
N HIS A 196 -33.33 -20.81 22.17
CA HIS A 196 -33.01 -19.46 21.74
C HIS A 196 -33.02 -18.49 22.92
N LEU A 197 -32.04 -17.58 22.97
CA LEU A 197 -31.82 -16.67 24.10
C LEU A 197 -33.09 -15.90 24.52
N ARG A 198 -33.72 -15.21 23.57
CA ARG A 198 -34.97 -14.45 23.80
C ARG A 198 -36.26 -15.28 23.73
N THR A 199 -36.40 -16.16 22.74
CA THR A 199 -37.68 -16.87 22.45
C THR A 199 -37.78 -18.25 23.11
N GLY A 200 -36.76 -18.66 23.86
CA GLY A 200 -36.73 -19.91 24.63
C GLY A 200 -36.90 -21.14 23.74
N SER A 201 -37.90 -21.97 24.07
CA SER A 201 -38.28 -23.16 23.30
C SER A 201 -39.49 -22.94 22.38
N LYS A 202 -39.94 -21.69 22.16
CA LYS A 202 -41.16 -21.38 21.38
C LYS A 202 -41.08 -21.88 19.93
N PHE A 203 -39.90 -21.85 19.34
CA PHE A 203 -39.66 -22.23 17.95
C PHE A 203 -38.69 -23.41 17.87
N LYS A 204 -38.89 -24.28 16.87
CA LYS A 204 -37.95 -25.35 16.47
C LYS A 204 -37.40 -25.13 15.06
N VAL A 205 -37.89 -24.10 14.38
CA VAL A 205 -37.49 -23.70 13.03
C VAL A 205 -36.94 -22.29 13.08
N TYR A 206 -35.78 -22.09 12.44
CA TYR A 206 -35.09 -20.81 12.40
C TYR A 206 -34.81 -20.41 10.95
N PRO A 207 -35.06 -19.15 10.56
CA PRO A 207 -34.81 -18.69 9.20
C PRO A 207 -33.30 -18.63 8.93
N THR A 208 -32.91 -18.62 7.67
CA THR A 208 -31.55 -18.24 7.27
C THR A 208 -31.42 -16.73 7.17
N TYR A 209 -30.21 -16.20 7.37
CA TYR A 209 -29.90 -14.78 7.22
C TYR A 209 -30.41 -14.21 5.89
N ASP A 210 -30.21 -14.95 4.79
CA ASP A 210 -30.57 -14.52 3.45
C ASP A 210 -32.09 -14.43 3.24
N PHE A 211 -32.90 -15.14 4.06
CA PHE A 211 -34.36 -15.02 4.09
C PHE A 211 -34.85 -13.92 5.05
N ALA A 212 -34.31 -13.87 6.26
CA ALA A 212 -34.77 -12.94 7.29
C ALA A 212 -34.36 -11.49 6.98
N CYS A 213 -33.11 -11.25 6.58
CA CYS A 213 -32.54 -9.93 6.37
C CYS A 213 -33.35 -9.05 5.38
N PRO A 214 -33.69 -9.50 4.14
CA PRO A 214 -34.52 -8.69 3.24
C PRO A 214 -35.90 -8.36 3.82
N ILE A 215 -36.58 -9.35 4.40
CA ILE A 215 -37.95 -9.17 4.91
C ILE A 215 -37.96 -8.19 6.09
N VAL A 216 -37.03 -8.33 7.04
CA VAL A 216 -36.94 -7.42 8.19
C VAL A 216 -36.45 -6.04 7.78
N ASP A 217 -35.47 -5.91 6.87
CA ASP A 217 -35.10 -4.61 6.29
C ASP A 217 -36.29 -3.94 5.56
N SER A 218 -37.19 -4.73 4.96
CA SER A 218 -38.42 -4.21 4.34
C SER A 218 -39.40 -3.66 5.38
N ILE A 219 -39.68 -4.43 6.44
CA ILE A 219 -40.63 -4.12 7.52
C ILE A 219 -40.15 -2.94 8.38
N GLU A 220 -38.87 -2.89 8.72
CA GLU A 220 -38.25 -1.83 9.53
C GLU A 220 -38.04 -0.50 8.77
N GLU A 221 -38.70 -0.34 7.62
CA GLU A 221 -38.62 0.84 6.74
C GLU A 221 -37.20 1.23 6.28
N VAL A 222 -36.18 0.36 6.45
CA VAL A 222 -34.79 0.57 5.99
C VAL A 222 -34.82 1.03 4.53
N THR A 223 -34.36 2.25 4.27
CA THR A 223 -34.27 2.77 2.90
C THR A 223 -32.94 2.38 2.28
N HIS A 224 -31.88 2.23 3.07
CA HIS A 224 -30.53 1.89 2.61
C HIS A 224 -29.92 0.73 3.39
N ALA A 225 -29.84 -0.42 2.72
CA ALA A 225 -29.27 -1.67 3.23
C ALA A 225 -27.76 -1.69 2.97
N LEU A 226 -26.99 -1.04 3.85
CA LEU A 226 -25.52 -1.05 3.75
C LEU A 226 -24.97 -2.45 4.04
N ARG A 227 -24.20 -3.03 3.09
CA ARG A 227 -23.59 -4.36 3.22
C ARG A 227 -22.18 -4.42 2.63
N THR A 228 -21.39 -5.42 3.00
CA THR A 228 -20.07 -5.64 2.42
C THR A 228 -20.13 -6.36 1.07
N THR A 229 -19.19 -6.06 0.17
CA THR A 229 -19.11 -6.66 -1.19
C THR A 229 -18.89 -8.18 -1.23
N GLU A 230 -18.69 -8.84 -0.08
CA GLU A 230 -18.68 -10.31 0.01
C GLU A 230 -20.08 -10.95 -0.09
N TYR A 231 -21.13 -10.12 -0.11
CA TYR A 231 -22.52 -10.53 -0.31
C TYR A 231 -23.05 -10.22 -1.72
N HIS A 232 -22.22 -9.72 -2.66
CA HIS A 232 -22.64 -9.24 -3.99
C HIS A 232 -23.53 -10.26 -4.73
N ASP A 233 -23.10 -11.53 -4.79
CA ASP A 233 -23.82 -12.63 -5.43
C ASP A 233 -25.20 -12.92 -4.79
N ARG A 234 -25.50 -12.33 -3.62
CA ARG A 234 -26.77 -12.44 -2.88
C ARG A 234 -27.63 -11.18 -2.96
N ASP A 235 -27.23 -10.15 -3.71
CA ASP A 235 -28.09 -8.99 -3.97
C ASP A 235 -29.29 -9.40 -4.84
N GLU A 236 -29.05 -10.25 -5.83
CA GLU A 236 -30.09 -10.85 -6.68
C GLU A 236 -31.11 -11.65 -5.86
N GLN A 237 -30.62 -12.55 -4.99
CA GLN A 237 -31.43 -13.35 -4.07
C GLN A 237 -32.26 -12.47 -3.11
N TYR A 238 -31.65 -11.42 -2.56
CA TYR A 238 -32.31 -10.47 -1.65
C TYR A 238 -33.51 -9.78 -2.31
N TYR A 239 -33.35 -9.29 -3.55
CA TYR A 239 -34.47 -8.67 -4.28
C TYR A 239 -35.52 -9.70 -4.74
N TYR A 240 -35.11 -10.90 -5.14
CA TYR A 240 -36.02 -11.98 -5.54
C TYR A 240 -36.99 -12.37 -4.41
N ILE A 241 -36.50 -12.46 -3.17
CA ILE A 241 -37.33 -12.74 -1.98
C ILE A 241 -38.36 -11.64 -1.76
N LEU A 242 -37.99 -10.37 -1.98
CA LEU A 242 -38.90 -9.23 -1.85
C LEU A 242 -39.94 -9.20 -2.97
N ASP A 243 -39.58 -9.53 -4.21
CA ASP A 243 -40.53 -9.66 -5.32
C ASP A 243 -41.53 -10.80 -5.11
N ALA A 244 -41.05 -11.98 -4.70
CA ALA A 244 -41.90 -13.15 -4.43
C ALA A 244 -42.94 -12.88 -3.33
N LEU A 245 -42.57 -12.09 -2.33
CA LEU A 245 -43.43 -11.70 -1.21
C LEU A 245 -44.19 -10.37 -1.43
N LYS A 246 -43.95 -9.67 -2.55
CA LYS A 246 -44.51 -8.36 -2.91
C LYS A 246 -44.21 -7.26 -1.88
N LEU A 247 -43.01 -7.27 -1.33
CA LEU A 247 -42.54 -6.37 -0.28
C LEU A 247 -41.79 -5.15 -0.84
N ARG A 248 -41.73 -4.07 -0.04
CA ARG A 248 -40.95 -2.85 -0.35
C ARG A 248 -39.47 -3.21 -0.50
N LYS A 249 -38.76 -2.57 -1.45
CA LYS A 249 -37.33 -2.81 -1.70
C LYS A 249 -36.45 -1.71 -1.09
N PRO A 250 -35.64 -2.02 -0.05
CA PRO A 250 -34.52 -1.18 0.36
C PRO A 250 -33.46 -1.08 -0.75
N HIS A 251 -32.78 0.05 -0.90
CA HIS A 251 -31.62 0.16 -1.78
C HIS A 251 -30.41 -0.48 -1.11
N ILE A 252 -29.88 -1.57 -1.68
CA ILE A 252 -28.58 -2.11 -1.27
C ILE A 252 -27.48 -1.11 -1.64
N TRP A 253 -26.57 -0.86 -0.70
CA TRP A 253 -25.37 -0.07 -0.93
C TRP A 253 -24.13 -0.83 -0.44
N GLU A 254 -23.25 -1.17 -1.37
CA GLU A 254 -22.07 -1.99 -1.09
C GLU A 254 -20.82 -1.17 -0.76
N TYR A 255 -20.04 -1.65 0.21
CA TYR A 255 -18.69 -1.17 0.50
C TYR A 255 -17.71 -2.33 0.75
N SER A 256 -16.41 -2.11 0.61
CA SER A 256 -15.43 -3.16 0.87
C SER A 256 -15.21 -3.41 2.37
N ARG A 257 -15.15 -4.69 2.74
CA ARG A 257 -14.70 -5.15 4.06
C ARG A 257 -13.29 -4.64 4.35
N LEU A 258 -13.05 -4.22 5.59
CA LEU A 258 -11.72 -3.81 6.05
C LEU A 258 -10.86 -5.05 6.30
N ASN A 259 -9.80 -5.21 5.52
CA ASN A 259 -8.78 -6.24 5.72
C ASN A 259 -7.45 -5.56 6.06
N LEU A 260 -6.78 -6.00 7.13
CA LEU A 260 -5.46 -5.52 7.52
C LEU A 260 -4.39 -6.59 7.33
N MET A 261 -3.16 -6.13 7.06
CA MET A 261 -1.97 -6.97 7.07
C MET A 261 -1.61 -7.43 8.48
N ASN A 262 -0.81 -8.49 8.60
CA ASN A 262 -0.20 -8.94 9.86
C ASN A 262 -1.20 -9.25 11.01
N THR A 263 -2.45 -9.60 10.67
CA THR A 263 -3.50 -9.95 11.64
C THR A 263 -4.57 -10.87 11.01
N VAL A 264 -5.57 -11.28 11.78
CA VAL A 264 -6.72 -12.08 11.31
C VAL A 264 -8.06 -11.44 11.71
N MET A 265 -8.95 -11.26 10.72
CA MET A 265 -10.28 -10.64 10.90
C MET A 265 -11.44 -11.65 11.00
N SER A 266 -11.16 -12.93 11.25
CA SER A 266 -12.21 -13.96 11.35
C SER A 266 -12.50 -14.26 12.82
N LYS A 267 -13.76 -14.16 13.26
CA LYS A 267 -14.16 -14.51 14.65
C LYS A 267 -13.58 -15.87 15.07
N ARG A 268 -13.71 -16.92 14.24
CA ARG A 268 -13.14 -18.27 14.49
C ARG A 268 -11.62 -18.28 14.69
N LYS A 269 -10.87 -17.49 13.92
CA LYS A 269 -9.39 -17.41 14.07
C LYS A 269 -9.00 -16.61 15.33
N LEU A 270 -9.76 -15.56 15.67
CA LEU A 270 -9.57 -14.76 16.88
C LEU A 270 -9.89 -15.56 18.15
N THR A 271 -11.02 -16.29 18.17
CA THR A 271 -11.40 -17.18 19.28
C THR A 271 -10.29 -18.17 19.59
N TRP A 272 -9.77 -18.85 18.56
CA TRP A 272 -8.65 -19.79 18.74
C TRP A 272 -7.38 -19.12 19.31
N ILE A 273 -7.04 -17.88 18.91
CA ILE A 273 -5.88 -17.14 19.46
C ILE A 273 -6.05 -16.85 20.96
N VAL A 274 -7.28 -16.54 21.41
CA VAL A 274 -7.62 -16.34 22.82
C VAL A 274 -7.64 -17.66 23.59
N ASP A 275 -8.32 -18.69 23.06
CA ASP A 275 -8.49 -19.99 23.71
C ASP A 275 -7.14 -20.71 23.93
N GLN A 276 -6.19 -20.54 23.00
CA GLN A 276 -4.82 -21.07 23.14
C GLN A 276 -3.88 -20.17 23.95
N LYS A 277 -4.37 -19.06 24.51
CA LYS A 277 -3.62 -18.12 25.36
C LYS A 277 -2.37 -17.52 24.70
N HIS A 278 -2.43 -17.30 23.38
CA HIS A 278 -1.42 -16.49 22.68
C HIS A 278 -1.57 -14.98 22.99
N VAL A 279 -2.72 -14.59 23.54
CA VAL A 279 -3.08 -13.23 23.98
C VAL A 279 -3.68 -13.26 25.38
N ASP A 280 -3.66 -12.13 26.08
CA ASP A 280 -4.12 -12.02 27.47
C ASP A 280 -5.65 -12.10 27.57
N GLY A 281 -6.38 -11.70 26.53
CA GLY A 281 -7.85 -11.66 26.47
C GLY A 281 -8.38 -11.11 25.14
N TRP A 282 -9.70 -10.91 25.05
CA TRP A 282 -10.36 -10.28 23.88
C TRP A 282 -10.12 -8.76 23.79
N ASP A 283 -9.59 -8.15 24.84
CA ASP A 283 -9.17 -6.76 24.94
C ASP A 283 -7.64 -6.58 24.76
N ASP A 284 -6.91 -7.64 24.41
CA ASP A 284 -5.45 -7.58 24.24
C ASP A 284 -5.07 -6.58 23.11
N PRO A 285 -4.14 -5.63 23.37
CA PRO A 285 -3.63 -4.64 22.40
C PRO A 285 -3.10 -5.20 21.07
N ARG A 286 -2.84 -6.50 20.96
CA ARG A 286 -2.42 -7.17 19.72
C ARG A 286 -3.58 -7.58 18.81
N LEU A 287 -4.81 -7.63 19.33
CA LEU A 287 -6.00 -8.03 18.58
C LEU A 287 -6.64 -6.85 17.81
N PRO A 288 -7.25 -7.11 16.64
CA PRO A 288 -8.02 -6.11 15.88
C PRO A 288 -9.45 -5.89 16.43
N THR A 289 -9.73 -6.38 17.64
CA THR A 289 -10.96 -6.11 18.42
C THR A 289 -11.09 -4.63 18.74
N VAL A 290 -12.33 -4.14 18.94
CA VAL A 290 -12.57 -2.74 19.33
C VAL A 290 -11.85 -2.43 20.65
N ARG A 291 -12.03 -3.28 21.68
CA ARG A 291 -11.35 -3.11 22.98
C ARG A 291 -9.83 -3.13 22.84
N GLY A 292 -9.26 -4.12 22.14
CA GLY A 292 -7.81 -4.21 21.90
C GLY A 292 -7.20 -2.96 21.27
N VAL A 293 -7.76 -2.45 20.17
CA VAL A 293 -7.19 -1.25 19.52
C VAL A 293 -7.38 0.02 20.36
N MET A 294 -8.50 0.16 21.07
CA MET A 294 -8.75 1.31 21.96
C MET A 294 -7.82 1.28 23.19
N ARG A 295 -7.64 0.10 23.82
CA ARG A 295 -6.68 -0.13 24.92
C ARG A 295 -5.23 0.10 24.48
N ARG A 296 -4.91 -0.12 23.20
CA ARG A 296 -3.63 0.29 22.58
C ARG A 296 -3.51 1.78 22.28
N GLY A 297 -4.51 2.60 22.62
CA GLY A 297 -4.51 4.04 22.43
C GLY A 297 -4.90 4.50 21.02
N LEU A 298 -5.59 3.68 20.22
CA LEU A 298 -6.32 4.19 19.06
C LEU A 298 -7.51 5.03 19.55
N THR A 299 -7.59 6.29 19.13
CA THR A 299 -8.72 7.16 19.45
C THR A 299 -9.91 6.91 18.54
N ILE A 300 -11.12 7.10 19.08
CA ILE A 300 -12.38 7.03 18.32
C ILE A 300 -12.36 8.01 17.14
N GLU A 301 -11.80 9.20 17.33
CA GLU A 301 -11.69 10.22 16.28
C GLU A 301 -10.65 9.86 15.22
N GLY A 302 -9.49 9.29 15.60
CA GLY A 302 -8.51 8.77 14.64
C GLY A 302 -9.06 7.61 13.80
N LEU A 303 -9.85 6.73 14.42
CA LEU A 303 -10.56 5.64 13.75
C LEU A 303 -11.66 6.17 12.81
N LYS A 304 -12.45 7.17 13.25
CA LYS A 304 -13.43 7.87 12.40
C LYS A 304 -12.75 8.50 11.19
N GLN A 305 -11.72 9.31 11.37
CA GLN A 305 -10.99 9.95 10.27
C GLN A 305 -10.40 8.92 9.29
N PHE A 306 -9.85 7.80 9.77
CA PHE A 306 -9.38 6.71 8.90
C PHE A 306 -10.51 6.08 8.06
N ILE A 307 -11.65 5.74 8.68
CA ILE A 307 -12.81 5.15 7.99
C ILE A 307 -13.40 6.16 6.99
N PHE A 308 -13.50 7.43 7.39
CA PHE A 308 -14.07 8.51 6.59
C PHE A 308 -13.17 8.83 5.37
N ALA A 309 -11.85 8.77 5.53
CA ALA A 309 -10.90 8.86 4.43
C ALA A 309 -10.93 7.63 3.49
N GLN A 310 -11.28 6.44 3.99
CA GLN A 310 -11.48 5.24 3.15
C GLN A 310 -12.79 5.32 2.33
N GLY A 311 -13.86 5.85 2.94
CA GLY A 311 -15.17 6.05 2.33
C GLY A 311 -15.86 4.77 1.81
N GLY A 312 -16.89 4.97 0.99
CA GLY A 312 -17.72 3.92 0.38
C GLY A 312 -17.08 3.14 -0.77
N SER A 313 -15.78 2.86 -0.71
CA SER A 313 -15.10 2.15 -1.79
C SER A 313 -15.50 0.67 -1.85
N ARG A 314 -16.00 0.17 -2.99
CA ARG A 314 -16.24 -1.27 -3.22
C ARG A 314 -14.95 -2.09 -3.42
N SER A 315 -13.82 -1.45 -3.71
CA SER A 315 -12.53 -2.11 -3.91
C SER A 315 -12.00 -2.74 -2.61
N VAL A 316 -11.82 -4.06 -2.60
CA VAL A 316 -11.16 -4.79 -1.49
C VAL A 316 -9.65 -4.58 -1.57
N VAL A 317 -9.05 -4.12 -0.47
CA VAL A 317 -7.62 -3.77 -0.38
C VAL A 317 -7.08 -4.24 0.97
N MET A 318 -5.91 -4.89 0.98
CA MET A 318 -5.15 -5.13 2.21
C MET A 318 -4.50 -3.82 2.66
N MET A 319 -4.86 -3.33 3.84
CA MET A 319 -4.31 -2.10 4.40
C MET A 319 -3.22 -2.39 5.44
N ASP A 320 -2.22 -1.51 5.48
CA ASP A 320 -1.17 -1.50 6.49
C ASP A 320 -1.67 -0.76 7.76
N TRP A 321 -1.41 -1.34 8.94
CA TRP A 321 -1.70 -0.74 10.24
C TRP A 321 -1.15 0.69 10.39
N ASN A 322 0.03 0.98 9.82
CA ASN A 322 0.65 2.30 9.84
C ASN A 322 -0.29 3.41 9.35
N LYS A 323 -1.21 3.11 8.43
CA LYS A 323 -2.20 4.10 7.94
C LYS A 323 -3.17 4.51 9.04
N ILE A 324 -3.68 3.57 9.83
CA ILE A 324 -4.58 3.84 10.97
C ILE A 324 -3.82 4.66 12.03
N TRP A 325 -2.61 4.23 12.36
CA TRP A 325 -1.76 4.90 13.35
C TRP A 325 -1.34 6.32 12.93
N ALA A 326 -1.13 6.57 11.63
CA ALA A 326 -0.88 7.91 11.10
C ALA A 326 -2.08 8.86 11.25
N PHE A 327 -3.32 8.37 11.07
CA PHE A 327 -4.53 9.15 11.39
C PHE A 327 -4.66 9.38 12.90
N ASN A 328 -4.39 8.37 13.73
CA ASN A 328 -4.40 8.52 15.18
C ASN A 328 -3.41 9.60 15.66
N LYS A 329 -2.19 9.60 15.11
CA LYS A 329 -1.14 10.59 15.40
C LYS A 329 -1.59 12.03 15.12
N LYS A 330 -2.35 12.29 14.05
CA LYS A 330 -2.92 13.61 13.76
C LYS A 330 -3.84 14.11 14.88
N VAL A 331 -4.55 13.19 15.54
CA VAL A 331 -5.47 13.50 16.65
C VAL A 331 -4.72 13.66 17.98
N ILE A 332 -3.73 12.80 18.28
CA ILE A 332 -3.08 12.78 19.60
C ILE A 332 -1.89 13.75 19.77
N ASP A 333 -1.13 14.09 18.72
CA ASP A 333 0.01 15.02 18.90
C ASP A 333 -0.41 16.44 19.38
N PRO A 334 -1.54 17.02 18.94
CA PRO A 334 -1.99 18.33 19.46
C PRO A 334 -2.47 18.34 20.92
N CYS A 335 -2.79 17.18 21.52
CA CYS A 335 -3.43 17.09 22.84
C CYS A 335 -2.67 16.25 23.89
N ALA A 336 -1.76 15.35 23.50
CA ALA A 336 -1.03 14.49 24.44
C ALA A 336 -0.04 15.29 25.32
N ALA A 337 -0.08 15.11 26.63
CA ALA A 337 0.86 15.79 27.53
C ALA A 337 2.28 15.19 27.42
N ARG A 338 3.33 16.02 27.44
CA ARG A 338 4.73 15.63 27.25
C ARG A 338 5.43 15.37 28.58
N TYR A 339 5.90 14.14 28.77
CA TYR A 339 6.64 13.71 29.95
C TYR A 339 8.03 13.15 29.60
N THR A 340 8.90 13.07 30.60
CA THR A 340 10.25 12.54 30.47
C THR A 340 10.38 11.23 31.23
N ALA A 341 10.90 10.21 30.54
CA ALA A 341 11.30 8.93 31.11
C ALA A 341 12.56 8.41 30.40
N LEU A 342 13.39 7.66 31.12
CA LEU A 342 14.66 7.09 30.68
C LEU A 342 14.65 5.58 31.00
N LEU A 343 15.37 4.76 30.23
CA LEU A 343 15.53 3.33 30.47
C LEU A 343 16.29 3.09 31.79
N LYS A 344 15.74 2.24 32.66
CA LYS A 344 16.21 2.02 34.04
C LYS A 344 17.66 1.53 34.10
N ASP A 345 18.05 0.67 33.17
CA ASP A 345 19.36 0.02 33.14
C ASP A 345 20.40 0.81 32.30
N HIS A 346 19.98 1.91 31.68
CA HIS A 346 20.79 2.78 30.81
C HIS A 346 20.99 4.19 31.44
N LEU A 347 20.86 4.35 32.76
CA LEU A 347 21.02 5.65 33.42
C LEU A 347 22.50 6.04 33.58
N VAL A 348 22.87 7.22 33.05
CA VAL A 348 24.18 7.86 33.23
C VAL A 348 24.05 9.09 34.11
N SER A 349 24.92 9.23 35.11
CA SER A 349 24.98 10.43 35.96
C SER A 349 25.67 11.59 35.23
N MET A 350 25.04 12.75 35.18
CA MET A 350 25.62 14.01 34.73
C MET A 350 25.63 15.03 35.88
N GLU A 351 26.81 15.54 36.21
CA GLU A 351 27.03 16.62 37.18
C GLU A 351 27.15 17.96 36.43
N ILE A 352 26.47 19.00 36.92
CA ILE A 352 26.37 20.30 36.26
C ILE A 352 26.87 21.39 37.21
N LYS A 353 28.12 21.82 36.99
CA LYS A 353 28.77 22.92 37.71
C LYS A 353 28.09 24.25 37.40
N GLY A 354 28.06 25.14 38.39
CA GLY A 354 27.38 26.45 38.31
C GLY A 354 25.90 26.41 38.72
N VAL A 355 25.36 25.23 39.05
CA VAL A 355 24.01 25.05 39.63
C VAL A 355 24.13 24.90 41.15
N LYS A 356 23.13 25.36 41.91
CA LYS A 356 23.05 25.09 43.35
C LYS A 356 22.90 23.58 43.63
N SER A 357 23.42 23.15 44.77
CA SER A 357 23.31 21.75 45.24
C SER A 357 21.90 21.39 45.70
N GLU A 358 21.15 22.37 46.21
CA GLU A 358 19.76 22.20 46.64
C GLU A 358 18.81 22.03 45.44
N PRO A 359 17.84 21.10 45.50
CA PRO A 359 16.85 20.93 44.44
C PRO A 359 15.95 22.17 44.30
N ALA A 360 15.82 22.69 43.08
CA ALA A 360 14.93 23.82 42.78
C ALA A 360 13.74 23.37 41.92
N GLU A 361 12.55 23.81 42.31
CA GLU A 361 11.33 23.63 41.51
C GLU A 361 11.33 24.48 40.24
N LYS A 362 10.72 23.95 39.18
CA LYS A 362 10.50 24.66 37.93
C LYS A 362 9.18 24.24 37.28
N MET A 363 8.27 25.19 37.07
CA MET A 363 7.10 24.98 36.22
C MET A 363 7.52 24.93 34.75
N VAL A 364 7.01 23.96 34.00
CA VAL A 364 7.29 23.79 32.57
C VAL A 364 6.01 23.41 31.79
N PRO A 365 5.80 23.91 30.56
CA PRO A 365 4.64 23.55 29.75
C PRO A 365 4.55 22.05 29.44
N LYS A 366 3.33 21.50 29.52
CA LYS A 366 3.02 20.11 29.13
C LYS A 366 3.00 19.91 27.60
N HIS A 367 2.93 20.97 26.78
CA HIS A 367 3.10 20.86 25.33
C HIS A 367 3.82 22.10 24.79
N PRO A 368 4.88 21.95 23.97
CA PRO A 368 5.63 23.09 23.39
C PRO A 368 4.89 23.93 22.33
N LYS A 369 3.59 23.70 22.09
CA LYS A 369 2.76 24.47 21.12
C LYS A 369 1.34 24.76 21.59
N ASN A 370 0.79 23.99 22.53
CA ASN A 370 -0.55 24.16 23.06
C ASN A 370 -0.47 24.47 24.56
N SER A 371 -0.77 25.71 24.94
CA SER A 371 -0.78 26.17 26.33
C SER A 371 -2.01 25.70 27.12
N GLU A 372 -3.09 25.28 26.46
CA GLU A 372 -4.37 24.91 27.12
C GLU A 372 -4.25 23.61 27.93
N ILE A 373 -3.28 22.75 27.59
CA ILE A 373 -2.93 21.54 28.35
C ILE A 373 -2.26 21.91 29.70
N GLY A 374 -1.84 23.17 29.86
CA GLY A 374 -1.23 23.72 31.05
C GLY A 374 0.20 23.27 31.29
N GLU A 375 0.61 23.35 32.54
CA GLU A 375 2.00 23.11 32.98
C GLU A 375 2.11 21.90 33.92
N LYS A 376 3.34 21.50 34.19
CA LYS A 376 3.72 20.51 35.20
C LYS A 376 4.90 21.02 36.03
N LEU A 377 5.02 20.49 37.24
CA LEU A 377 6.16 20.69 38.12
C LEU A 377 7.29 19.73 37.73
N THR A 378 8.47 20.25 37.43
CA THR A 378 9.71 19.49 37.21
C THR A 378 10.78 20.01 38.18
N TRP A 379 11.58 19.11 38.75
CA TRP A 379 12.68 19.48 39.66
C TRP A 379 14.00 19.61 38.90
N THR A 380 14.84 20.53 39.33
CA THR A 380 16.22 20.74 38.83
C THR A 380 17.23 20.53 39.97
N SER A 381 18.43 20.05 39.66
CA SER A 381 19.46 19.68 40.64
C SER A 381 20.83 19.73 39.99
N SER A 382 21.88 20.03 40.75
CA SER A 382 23.29 19.92 40.32
C SER A 382 23.69 18.55 39.77
N ALA A 383 22.92 17.49 40.08
CA ALA A 383 23.08 16.16 39.49
C ALA A 383 21.78 15.69 38.80
N VAL A 384 21.91 15.17 37.59
CA VAL A 384 20.81 14.60 36.77
C VAL A 384 21.21 13.25 36.19
N TYR A 385 20.22 12.45 35.80
CA TYR A 385 20.40 11.28 34.94
C TYR A 385 20.11 11.65 33.48
N VAL A 386 20.86 11.03 32.56
CA VAL A 386 20.63 11.05 31.11
C VAL A 386 20.70 9.62 30.56
N GLU A 387 20.21 9.40 29.34
CA GLU A 387 20.32 8.10 28.66
C GLU A 387 21.76 7.77 28.26
N MET A 388 22.18 6.54 28.49
CA MET A 388 23.49 5.99 28.12
C MET A 388 23.77 6.12 26.62
N ASP A 389 22.76 5.95 25.78
CA ASP A 389 22.92 6.03 24.32
C ASP A 389 22.96 7.47 23.80
N ASP A 390 22.37 8.44 24.52
CA ASP A 390 22.65 9.87 24.29
C ASP A 390 24.08 10.20 24.76
N ALA A 391 24.44 9.79 25.97
CA ALA A 391 25.72 10.06 26.62
C ALA A 391 26.93 9.63 25.76
N LYS A 392 26.84 8.45 25.11
CA LYS A 392 27.85 7.93 24.16
C LYS A 392 28.08 8.81 22.92
N THR A 393 27.13 9.68 22.54
CA THR A 393 27.27 10.56 21.36
C THR A 393 27.98 11.88 21.66
N LEU A 394 28.01 12.28 22.93
CA LEU A 394 28.55 13.57 23.38
C LEU A 394 30.08 13.54 23.47
N LYS A 395 30.69 14.73 23.32
CA LYS A 395 32.14 14.94 23.39
C LYS A 395 32.47 16.14 24.28
N LYS A 396 33.71 16.16 24.79
CA LYS A 396 34.25 17.33 25.50
C LYS A 396 34.23 18.57 24.59
N GLY A 397 33.61 19.64 25.07
CA GLY A 397 33.45 20.91 24.37
C GLY A 397 32.06 21.14 23.77
N ASP A 398 31.24 20.09 23.61
CA ASP A 398 29.91 20.19 23.00
C ASP A 398 28.96 21.06 23.85
N SER A 399 28.11 21.84 23.19
CA SER A 399 26.95 22.51 23.80
C SER A 399 25.68 21.70 23.58
N VAL A 400 24.97 21.39 24.67
CA VAL A 400 23.84 20.45 24.71
C VAL A 400 22.65 21.10 25.41
N THR A 401 21.45 21.01 24.83
CA THR A 401 20.21 21.46 25.48
C THR A 401 19.61 20.34 26.33
N LEU A 402 19.51 20.58 27.63
CA LEU A 402 18.66 19.83 28.53
C LEU A 402 17.22 20.33 28.33
N ILE A 403 16.35 19.48 27.77
CA ILE A 403 15.01 19.91 27.33
C ILE A 403 14.21 20.49 28.51
N ASN A 404 13.51 21.61 28.26
CA ASN A 404 12.80 22.44 29.24
C ASN A 404 13.66 23.07 30.36
N TRP A 405 14.97 22.81 30.44
CA TRP A 405 15.86 23.43 31.42
C TRP A 405 16.68 24.59 30.82
N GLY A 406 17.62 24.28 29.92
CA GLY A 406 18.60 25.23 29.38
C GLY A 406 19.78 24.53 28.67
N ASN A 407 20.78 25.29 28.26
CA ASN A 407 22.02 24.76 27.67
C ASN A 407 23.08 24.45 28.73
N VAL A 408 23.88 23.41 28.48
CA VAL A 408 25.07 23.04 29.25
C VAL A 408 26.23 22.73 28.31
N LYS A 409 27.47 22.91 28.77
CA LYS A 409 28.69 22.65 28.00
C LYS A 409 29.51 21.52 28.63
N ILE A 410 29.81 20.48 27.85
CA ILE A 410 30.46 19.26 28.33
C ILE A 410 31.95 19.52 28.63
N GLU A 411 32.38 19.27 29.87
CA GLU A 411 33.75 19.53 30.35
C GLU A 411 34.62 18.28 30.35
N SER A 412 34.07 17.15 30.81
CA SER A 412 34.69 15.84 30.78
C SER A 412 33.66 14.73 30.71
N ILE A 413 34.11 13.60 30.18
CA ILE A 413 33.39 12.32 30.20
C ILE A 413 34.29 11.39 31.00
N ASN A 414 33.74 10.81 32.06
CA ASN A 414 34.46 10.03 33.03
C ASN A 414 34.15 8.54 32.77
N CYS A 415 35.14 7.80 32.29
CA CYS A 415 35.11 6.34 32.24
C CYS A 415 35.83 5.75 33.45
N ASP A 416 35.59 4.47 33.74
CA ASP A 416 36.39 3.72 34.72
C ASP A 416 37.72 3.21 34.14
N SER A 417 38.49 2.50 34.98
CA SER A 417 39.78 1.91 34.61
C SER A 417 39.71 0.74 33.62
N ALA A 418 38.50 0.28 33.25
CA ALA A 418 38.27 -0.67 32.17
C ALA A 418 37.74 -0.01 30.90
N GLY A 419 37.63 1.33 30.87
CA GLY A 419 37.11 2.12 29.75
C GLY A 419 35.59 2.19 29.69
N VAL A 420 34.87 1.71 30.69
CA VAL A 420 33.39 1.73 30.72
C VAL A 420 32.89 3.12 31.10
N PHE A 421 31.93 3.64 30.33
CA PHE A 421 31.33 4.96 30.54
C PHE A 421 30.64 5.03 31.92
N LYS A 422 30.99 6.00 32.76
CA LYS A 422 30.49 6.10 34.15
C LYS A 422 29.73 7.38 34.46
N SER A 423 30.24 8.55 34.09
CA SER A 423 29.54 9.83 34.31
C SER A 423 29.98 10.93 33.34
N ILE A 424 29.22 12.02 33.32
CA ILE A 424 29.56 13.26 32.60
C ILE A 424 29.73 14.39 33.62
N THR A 425 30.67 15.28 33.37
CA THR A 425 30.75 16.59 34.06
C THR A 425 30.57 17.69 33.02
N ALA A 426 29.64 18.61 33.29
CA ALA A 426 29.30 19.74 32.43
C ALA A 426 29.26 21.05 33.24
N ASN A 427 29.31 22.18 32.55
CA ASN A 427 29.10 23.51 33.13
C ASN A 427 27.77 24.07 32.62
N ALA A 428 27.03 24.78 33.48
CA ALA A 428 25.84 25.51 33.09
C ALA A 428 26.17 26.60 32.06
N ASP A 429 25.37 26.67 30.99
CA ASP A 429 25.50 27.64 29.89
C ASP A 429 24.10 28.25 29.62
N PHE A 430 23.38 28.60 30.69
CA PHE A 430 21.95 28.94 30.61
C PHE A 430 21.65 30.30 29.95
N ASP A 431 22.63 31.20 29.89
CA ASP A 431 22.53 32.47 29.15
C ASP A 431 22.62 32.28 27.64
N ASN A 432 23.26 31.18 27.18
CA ASN A 432 23.29 30.79 25.78
C ASN A 432 21.93 30.25 25.34
N LYS A 433 21.18 31.08 24.62
CA LYS A 433 19.82 30.79 24.12
C LYS A 433 19.79 30.16 22.72
N ASP A 434 20.93 29.69 22.19
CA ASP A 434 20.92 28.88 20.96
C ASP A 434 20.42 27.45 21.25
N PHE A 435 19.12 27.27 21.04
CA PHE A 435 18.45 25.97 21.05
C PHE A 435 18.20 25.42 19.63
N LYS A 436 18.99 25.83 18.63
CA LYS A 436 18.85 25.40 17.22
C LYS A 436 20.08 24.65 16.70
N SER A 437 21.29 25.04 17.09
CA SER A 437 22.54 24.34 16.71
C SER A 437 22.87 23.13 17.61
N THR A 438 22.24 23.05 18.77
CA THR A 438 22.57 22.16 19.89
C THR A 438 21.85 20.80 19.83
N VAL A 439 22.51 19.75 20.32
CA VAL A 439 21.90 18.42 20.54
C VAL A 439 20.94 18.51 21.73
N LYS A 440 19.75 17.90 21.62
CA LYS A 440 18.69 17.98 22.64
C LYS A 440 18.46 16.65 23.34
N ILE A 441 18.72 16.59 24.64
CA ILE A 441 18.63 15.35 25.42
C ILE A 441 17.57 15.43 26.52
N THR A 442 16.96 14.28 26.78
CA THR A 442 16.05 14.05 27.90
C THR A 442 16.85 13.71 29.16
N TRP A 443 16.42 14.25 30.30
CA TRP A 443 17.11 14.15 31.57
C TRP A 443 16.11 14.01 32.73
N LEU A 444 16.56 13.47 33.86
CA LEU A 444 15.76 13.36 35.10
C LEU A 444 16.58 13.83 36.31
N PRO A 445 15.99 14.54 37.29
CA PRO A 445 16.73 15.06 38.44
C PRO A 445 17.15 13.97 39.43
N GLN A 446 18.38 14.05 39.98
CA GLN A 446 18.81 13.21 41.10
C GLN A 446 18.43 13.90 42.42
N VAL A 447 17.25 13.57 42.97
CA VAL A 447 16.69 14.21 44.17
C VAL A 447 16.15 13.16 45.12
N LYS A 448 16.79 12.98 46.29
CA LYS A 448 16.42 11.93 47.27
C LYS A 448 15.02 12.09 47.88
N SER A 449 14.50 13.32 47.96
CA SER A 449 13.16 13.62 48.47
C SER A 449 12.04 13.40 47.45
N HIS A 450 12.38 13.25 46.17
CA HIS A 450 11.43 13.10 45.06
C HIS A 450 11.91 11.96 44.14
N PRO A 451 11.75 10.69 44.56
CA PRO A 451 12.27 9.53 43.83
C PRO A 451 11.59 9.37 42.47
N LEU A 452 12.35 8.86 41.48
CA LEU A 452 11.82 8.66 40.13
C LEU A 452 10.73 7.59 40.10
N ILE A 453 9.71 7.80 39.26
CA ILE A 453 8.55 6.92 39.15
C ILE A 453 8.91 5.71 38.28
N PRO A 454 8.80 4.47 38.79
CA PRO A 454 9.05 3.27 37.99
C PRO A 454 7.90 3.02 37.01
N ILE A 455 8.28 2.62 35.80
CA ILE A 455 7.40 2.47 34.63
C ILE A 455 7.69 1.13 33.94
N GLU A 456 6.64 0.42 33.57
CA GLU A 456 6.66 -0.73 32.68
C GLU A 456 6.16 -0.27 31.30
N ALA A 457 7.08 0.03 30.38
CA ALA A 457 6.75 0.45 29.02
C ALA A 457 6.52 -0.79 28.14
N VAL A 458 5.27 -1.05 27.76
CA VAL A 458 4.86 -2.24 27.01
C VAL A 458 4.78 -1.91 25.52
N HIS A 459 5.57 -2.62 24.73
CA HIS A 459 5.63 -2.49 23.27
C HIS A 459 5.07 -3.75 22.63
N TYR A 460 4.17 -3.57 21.66
CA TYR A 460 3.51 -4.66 20.96
C TYR A 460 3.91 -4.68 19.49
N ASP A 461 4.41 -5.83 19.04
CA ASP A 461 4.60 -6.13 17.61
C ASP A 461 3.30 -6.74 17.03
N TYR A 462 3.34 -7.18 15.78
CA TYR A 462 2.24 -7.86 15.11
C TYR A 462 1.99 -9.27 15.68
N ILE A 463 0.72 -9.65 15.81
CA ILE A 463 0.31 -10.99 16.24
C ILE A 463 0.52 -12.06 15.15
N ILE A 464 0.51 -11.68 13.87
CA ILE A 464 0.88 -12.54 12.75
C ILE A 464 2.15 -11.98 12.07
N CYS A 465 3.21 -12.79 11.99
CA CYS A 465 4.49 -12.37 11.41
C CYS A 465 4.44 -12.18 9.89
N LYS A 466 3.58 -12.93 9.19
CA LYS A 466 3.39 -12.83 7.73
C LYS A 466 2.40 -11.71 7.36
N PRO A 467 2.75 -10.74 6.49
CA PRO A 467 1.85 -9.63 6.16
C PRO A 467 0.54 -10.02 5.49
N VAL A 468 0.55 -11.02 4.60
CA VAL A 468 -0.64 -11.54 3.93
C VAL A 468 -0.59 -13.07 3.94
N LEU A 469 -1.67 -13.70 4.43
CA LEU A 469 -1.83 -15.15 4.44
C LEU A 469 -2.49 -15.62 3.12
N GLY A 470 -1.98 -16.70 2.55
CA GLY A 470 -2.59 -17.40 1.42
C GLY A 470 -3.91 -18.10 1.78
N LYS A 471 -4.68 -18.53 0.77
CA LYS A 471 -5.99 -19.18 0.98
C LYS A 471 -5.90 -20.51 1.73
N GLU A 472 -4.83 -21.28 1.49
CA GLU A 472 -4.62 -22.63 2.03
C GLU A 472 -3.63 -22.66 3.21
N GLU A 473 -3.11 -21.49 3.62
CA GLU A 473 -2.10 -21.39 4.68
C GLU A 473 -2.73 -21.43 6.08
N ASP A 474 -2.27 -22.36 6.92
CA ASP A 474 -2.72 -22.42 8.31
C ASP A 474 -2.07 -21.30 9.14
N PHE A 475 -2.89 -20.29 9.45
CA PHE A 475 -2.51 -19.09 10.20
C PHE A 475 -1.77 -19.36 11.52
N LYS A 476 -2.00 -20.53 12.14
CA LYS A 476 -1.33 -20.96 13.37
C LYS A 476 0.20 -20.96 13.24
N GLN A 477 0.73 -21.30 12.06
CA GLN A 477 2.16 -21.36 11.78
C GLN A 477 2.85 -19.98 11.77
N TYR A 478 2.06 -18.90 11.73
CA TYR A 478 2.54 -17.53 11.61
C TYR A 478 2.22 -16.66 12.83
N VAL A 479 1.74 -17.25 13.93
CA VAL A 479 1.52 -16.54 15.20
C VAL A 479 2.86 -16.14 15.82
N ASN A 480 2.99 -14.88 16.21
CA ASN A 480 4.22 -14.33 16.77
C ASN A 480 4.25 -14.47 18.31
N PRO A 481 5.08 -15.37 18.89
CA PRO A 481 5.16 -15.54 20.34
C PRO A 481 5.77 -14.31 21.03
N ASP A 482 6.76 -13.67 20.39
CA ASP A 482 7.51 -12.53 20.93
C ASP A 482 6.82 -11.18 20.69
N SER A 483 5.50 -11.21 20.43
CA SER A 483 4.67 -10.05 20.05
C SER A 483 4.44 -9.02 21.17
N LYS A 484 4.98 -9.25 22.38
CA LYS A 484 4.85 -8.40 23.57
C LYS A 484 6.21 -8.25 24.26
N GLN A 485 6.73 -7.03 24.29
CA GLN A 485 8.00 -6.67 24.93
C GLN A 485 7.74 -5.68 26.07
N ILE A 486 8.49 -5.77 27.17
CA ILE A 486 8.34 -4.90 28.33
C ILE A 486 9.71 -4.29 28.66
N PHE A 487 9.78 -2.97 28.72
CA PHE A 487 10.99 -2.22 29.03
C PHE A 487 10.84 -1.51 30.39
N ALA A 488 11.78 -1.77 31.30
CA ALA A 488 11.84 -1.06 32.57
C ALA A 488 12.33 0.38 32.35
N MET A 489 11.52 1.36 32.71
CA MET A 489 11.86 2.77 32.66
C MET A 489 11.68 3.43 34.04
N VAL A 490 12.30 4.60 34.20
CA VAL A 490 12.05 5.53 35.30
C VAL A 490 11.68 6.90 34.72
N GLY A 491 10.78 7.63 35.38
CA GLY A 491 10.30 8.93 34.91
C GLY A 491 10.14 9.98 36.00
N GLU A 492 9.76 11.18 35.59
CA GLU A 492 9.62 12.33 36.49
C GLU A 492 8.42 12.21 37.45
N GLN A 493 8.51 12.87 38.61
CA GLN A 493 7.49 12.87 39.66
C GLN A 493 6.08 13.28 39.17
N ALA A 494 5.98 14.11 38.13
CA ALA A 494 4.71 14.56 37.58
C ALA A 494 3.83 13.40 37.05
N LEU A 495 4.43 12.24 36.72
CA LEU A 495 3.72 11.04 36.25
C LEU A 495 2.82 10.37 37.30
N VAL A 496 2.96 10.70 38.60
CA VAL A 496 2.03 10.25 39.65
C VAL A 496 0.60 10.73 39.40
N ASN A 497 0.45 11.84 38.67
CA ASN A 497 -0.86 12.46 38.39
C ASN A 497 -1.56 11.89 37.13
N LEU A 498 -0.99 10.87 36.48
CA LEU A 498 -1.63 10.22 35.34
C LEU A 498 -2.82 9.36 35.77
N LYS A 499 -3.87 9.39 34.96
CA LYS A 499 -5.05 8.54 35.06
C LYS A 499 -4.98 7.42 34.03
N GLU A 500 -5.72 6.36 34.28
CA GLU A 500 -5.92 5.28 33.31
C GLU A 500 -6.64 5.84 32.08
N GLY A 501 -6.15 5.48 30.88
CA GLY A 501 -6.59 6.06 29.61
C GLY A 501 -5.91 7.37 29.19
N ASP A 502 -5.10 8.03 30.05
CA ASP A 502 -4.36 9.24 29.65
C ASP A 502 -3.38 8.93 28.50
N ILE A 503 -3.51 9.66 27.39
CA ILE A 503 -2.58 9.60 26.26
C ILE A 503 -1.50 10.68 26.42
N ILE A 504 -0.25 10.24 26.41
CA ILE A 504 0.94 11.07 26.64
C ILE A 504 1.98 10.89 25.53
N GLN A 505 2.94 11.81 25.47
CA GLN A 505 4.15 11.67 24.68
C GLN A 505 5.36 11.60 25.62
N LEU A 506 6.06 10.47 25.65
CA LEU A 506 7.38 10.41 26.27
C LEU A 506 8.37 11.07 25.30
N GLN A 507 8.99 12.17 25.75
CA GLN A 507 9.87 12.98 24.90
C GLN A 507 10.96 12.11 24.27
N ARG A 508 11.13 12.25 22.94
CA ARG A 508 12.01 11.43 22.09
C ARG A 508 11.74 9.90 22.05
N LYS A 509 10.83 9.36 22.87
CA LYS A 509 10.49 7.92 22.95
C LYS A 509 9.15 7.51 22.34
N GLY A 510 8.29 8.46 21.96
CA GLY A 510 7.03 8.18 21.25
C GLY A 510 5.76 8.48 22.06
N PHE A 511 4.62 7.97 21.60
CA PHE A 511 3.32 8.13 22.26
C PHE A 511 2.99 6.90 23.10
N TYR A 512 2.32 7.10 24.23
CA TYR A 512 1.95 6.04 25.17
C TYR A 512 0.56 6.32 25.75
N ILE A 513 -0.21 5.27 26.04
CA ILE A 513 -1.43 5.34 26.85
C ILE A 513 -1.18 4.70 28.21
N CYS A 514 -1.73 5.30 29.27
CA CYS A 514 -1.68 4.77 30.62
C CYS A 514 -2.66 3.59 30.77
N ASP A 515 -2.12 2.37 30.86
CA ASP A 515 -2.88 1.12 31.05
C ASP A 515 -3.06 0.78 32.54
N ARG A 516 -2.20 1.32 33.41
CA ARG A 516 -2.32 1.24 34.87
C ARG A 516 -1.59 2.41 35.51
N CYS A 517 -2.28 3.16 36.36
CA CYS A 517 -1.70 4.26 37.14
C CYS A 517 -0.53 3.78 38.04
N TYR A 518 0.39 4.68 38.37
CA TYR A 518 1.35 4.44 39.46
C TYR A 518 0.62 4.37 40.80
N ALA A 519 0.91 3.34 41.61
CA ALA A 519 0.34 3.21 42.96
C ALA A 519 1.41 3.05 44.05
N SER A 520 2.55 2.40 43.75
CA SER A 520 3.67 2.23 44.67
C SER A 520 4.91 1.75 43.89
N PRO A 521 6.12 1.72 44.49
CA PRO A 521 7.31 1.17 43.82
C PRO A 521 7.16 -0.28 43.34
N GLU A 522 6.31 -1.08 44.00
CA GLU A 522 5.97 -2.46 43.64
C GLU A 522 4.82 -2.56 42.61
N LYS A 523 4.10 -1.45 42.38
CA LYS A 523 2.99 -1.34 41.42
C LYS A 523 3.28 -0.16 40.48
N PRO A 524 4.25 -0.33 39.55
CA PRO A 524 4.69 0.70 38.63
C PRO A 524 3.57 1.11 37.66
N CYS A 525 3.75 2.29 37.05
CA CYS A 525 2.88 2.76 35.97
C CYS A 525 3.06 1.86 34.72
N ILE A 526 1.98 1.33 34.15
CA ILE A 526 2.05 0.63 32.85
C ILE A 526 1.71 1.61 31.74
N LEU A 527 2.63 1.74 30.79
CA LEU A 527 2.47 2.59 29.62
C LEU A 527 2.53 1.74 28.34
N ILE A 528 1.43 1.63 27.59
CA ILE A 528 1.40 0.93 26.30
C ILE A 528 1.83 1.88 25.19
N HIS A 529 2.81 1.48 24.38
CA HIS A 529 3.28 2.26 23.23
C HIS A 529 2.24 2.33 22.10
N ILE A 530 1.84 3.55 21.75
CA ILE A 530 0.94 3.85 20.63
C ILE A 530 1.80 4.09 19.37
N PRO A 531 1.67 3.28 18.30
CA PRO A 531 2.45 3.49 17.08
C PRO A 531 2.11 4.82 16.39
N ASP A 532 3.09 5.36 15.65
CA ASP A 532 3.03 6.71 15.08
C ASP A 532 2.82 6.74 13.54
N GLY A 533 2.71 5.57 12.90
CA GLY A 533 2.53 5.42 11.46
C GLY A 533 3.81 5.40 10.62
N HIS A 534 4.99 5.24 11.23
CA HIS A 534 6.25 5.08 10.51
C HIS A 534 7.01 3.80 10.92
N ASN A 535 7.51 3.05 9.94
CA ASN A 535 8.42 1.90 10.13
C ASN A 535 9.86 2.33 10.51
N LYS A 536 10.01 3.25 11.47
CA LYS A 536 11.32 3.61 12.03
C LYS A 536 11.59 2.81 13.30
N GLU A 537 12.81 2.27 13.44
CA GLU A 537 13.34 1.91 14.75
C GLU A 537 13.23 3.15 15.67
N LEU A 538 12.79 2.95 16.91
CA LEU A 538 12.66 4.04 17.88
C LEU A 538 14.01 4.75 18.06
N PRO A 539 14.07 6.09 18.24
CA PRO A 539 15.33 6.85 18.34
C PRO A 539 16.24 6.54 19.55
N THR A 540 16.00 5.42 20.25
CA THR A 540 16.79 4.88 21.37
C THR A 540 16.44 3.39 21.63
N ALA A 541 16.09 2.62 20.59
CA ALA A 541 15.69 1.22 20.73
C ALA A 541 16.83 0.31 21.25
N VAL A 542 16.55 -0.50 22.28
CA VAL A 542 17.50 -1.42 22.92
C VAL A 542 17.90 -2.56 21.97
N LYS A 543 19.21 -2.75 21.75
CA LYS A 543 19.75 -3.88 20.96
C LYS A 543 20.10 -5.09 21.82
N THR A 544 19.10 -5.72 22.42
CA THR A 544 19.23 -7.04 23.05
C THR A 544 19.25 -8.15 22.00
N LYS A 545 20.44 -8.65 21.65
CA LYS A 545 20.57 -9.94 20.97
C LYS A 545 20.26 -11.07 21.95
N SER A 546 19.11 -11.73 21.79
CA SER A 546 18.81 -12.98 22.49
C SER A 546 19.78 -14.09 22.04
N ALA A 547 20.66 -14.52 22.93
CA ALA A 547 21.58 -15.62 22.67
C ALA A 547 20.84 -16.96 22.85
N ALA A 548 20.48 -17.62 21.74
CA ALA A 548 20.03 -19.01 21.77
C ALA A 548 21.22 -19.94 22.03
N SER A 549 21.21 -20.62 23.17
CA SER A 549 22.25 -21.57 23.56
C SER A 549 22.04 -22.94 22.91
N SER A 550 23.11 -23.55 22.41
CA SER A 550 23.20 -24.99 22.20
C SER A 550 24.48 -25.54 22.83
N ASN A 551 24.35 -26.56 23.65
CA ASN A 551 25.46 -27.12 24.42
C ASN A 551 26.27 -28.12 23.59
N SER A 552 27.60 -28.03 23.66
CA SER A 552 28.45 -29.22 23.77
C SER A 552 29.70 -28.90 24.60
N SER A 553 30.21 -29.92 25.30
CA SER A 553 31.23 -29.77 26.36
C SER A 553 32.66 -30.05 25.87
N ARG A 554 33.67 -29.36 26.44
CA ARG A 554 34.70 -30.00 27.31
C ARG A 554 35.80 -29.05 27.82
N THR A 555 35.87 -28.95 29.15
CA THR A 555 37.07 -29.04 30.03
C THR A 555 38.43 -28.43 29.66
N ASN A 556 39.08 -27.89 30.72
CA ASN A 556 40.53 -27.69 30.93
C ASN A 556 41.21 -26.47 30.28
N SER A 557 42.28 -25.88 30.84
CA SER A 557 42.68 -25.64 32.26
C SER A 557 44.03 -24.89 32.27
N THR A 558 44.23 -23.91 33.17
CA THR A 558 45.55 -23.33 33.56
C THR A 558 46.35 -22.65 32.41
N GLN A 559 47.37 -21.80 32.62
CA GLN A 559 47.92 -21.17 33.83
C GLN A 559 48.48 -19.76 33.54
N ASN A 560 48.87 -19.04 34.59
CA ASN A 560 49.44 -17.68 34.60
C ASN A 560 50.72 -17.52 33.75
N VAL A 561 51.09 -16.28 33.41
CA VAL A 561 52.34 -15.64 33.91
C VAL A 561 52.36 -14.12 33.66
N THR A 562 52.79 -13.39 34.70
CA THR A 562 53.07 -11.93 34.82
C THR A 562 54.43 -11.54 34.16
N VAL A 563 54.92 -10.29 34.07
CA VAL A 563 54.66 -9.00 34.75
C VAL A 563 55.12 -7.79 33.86
N ASN A 564 54.86 -6.57 34.36
CA ASN A 564 55.65 -5.32 34.20
C ASN A 564 55.52 -4.41 32.94
N MET A 565 55.04 -3.19 33.20
CA MET A 565 55.52 -1.95 32.56
C MET A 565 56.81 -1.44 33.24
N PRO A 566 57.54 -0.53 32.59
CA PRO A 566 57.77 0.78 33.25
C PRO A 566 57.48 1.99 32.33
N CYS A 567 57.18 3.12 32.95
CA CYS A 567 57.08 4.45 32.31
C CYS A 567 58.50 5.07 32.15
N LEU A 568 58.78 6.20 31.48
CA LEU A 568 58.02 7.40 31.10
C LEU A 568 58.68 8.04 29.84
N ASN A 569 57.93 8.86 29.09
CA ASN A 569 58.41 9.91 28.15
C ASN A 569 59.48 9.55 27.09
N ASN A 570 59.06 9.22 25.86
CA ASN A 570 59.27 10.10 24.67
C ASN A 570 58.52 9.62 23.40
N GLU A 571 57.32 9.04 23.54
CA GLU A 571 56.75 8.16 22.49
C GLU A 571 55.32 8.54 22.11
N CYS A 572 55.17 9.16 20.93
CA CYS A 572 53.89 9.39 20.25
C CYS A 572 53.98 9.16 18.71
N SER A 573 55.17 8.83 18.20
CA SER A 573 55.43 8.60 16.77
C SER A 573 55.80 7.14 16.43
N LYS A 574 56.21 6.33 17.43
CA LYS A 574 56.56 4.91 17.22
C LYS A 574 55.33 4.02 17.04
N ASP A 575 54.34 4.12 17.93
CA ASP A 575 53.19 3.20 17.97
C ASP A 575 52.41 3.13 16.65
N ALA A 576 52.22 4.27 15.98
CA ALA A 576 51.59 4.31 14.66
C ALA A 576 52.43 3.60 13.58
N SER A 577 53.75 3.74 13.61
CA SER A 577 54.68 3.07 12.69
C SER A 577 54.73 1.55 12.95
N GLU A 578 54.71 1.14 14.23
CA GLU A 578 54.59 -0.27 14.61
C GLU A 578 53.25 -0.87 14.19
N LEU A 579 52.12 -0.22 14.47
CA LEU A 579 50.81 -0.71 14.01
C LEU A 579 50.76 -0.78 12.47
N GLY A 580 51.32 0.21 11.76
CA GLY A 580 51.43 0.16 10.30
C GLY A 580 52.23 -1.05 9.80
N THR A 581 53.31 -1.39 10.49
CA THR A 581 54.14 -2.57 10.19
C THR A 581 53.42 -3.89 10.52
N LYS A 582 52.69 -3.94 11.63
CA LYS A 582 51.85 -5.07 12.05
C LYS A 582 50.67 -5.28 11.08
N ILE A 583 50.05 -4.20 10.60
CA ILE A 583 49.01 -4.22 9.55
C ILE A 583 49.56 -4.78 8.23
N LYS A 584 50.78 -4.39 7.83
CA LYS A 584 51.44 -4.86 6.61
C LYS A 584 51.73 -6.36 6.68
N SER A 585 52.46 -6.79 7.70
CA SER A 585 52.83 -8.20 7.91
C SER A 585 51.61 -9.12 8.08
N GLN A 586 50.59 -8.72 8.84
CA GLN A 586 49.33 -9.46 8.93
C GLN A 586 48.62 -9.56 7.57
N GLY A 587 48.68 -8.52 6.75
CA GLY A 587 48.20 -8.53 5.37
C GLY A 587 48.95 -9.53 4.47
N ASP A 588 50.24 -9.73 4.70
CA ASP A 588 51.08 -10.69 3.96
C ASP A 588 50.86 -12.14 4.42
N VAL A 589 50.64 -12.39 5.72
CA VAL A 589 50.19 -13.70 6.23
C VAL A 589 48.88 -14.15 5.56
N ILE A 590 47.91 -13.23 5.42
CA ILE A 590 46.63 -13.50 4.73
C ILE A 590 46.81 -13.75 3.23
N ARG A 591 47.82 -13.14 2.59
CA ARG A 591 48.18 -13.42 1.18
C ARG A 591 48.76 -14.82 1.05
N GLN A 592 49.69 -15.18 1.94
CA GLN A 592 50.34 -16.50 1.96
C GLN A 592 49.32 -17.63 2.18
N LEU A 593 48.49 -17.53 3.23
CA LEU A 593 47.42 -18.51 3.50
C LEU A 593 46.41 -18.68 2.34
N LYS A 594 46.22 -17.64 1.51
CA LYS A 594 45.37 -17.72 0.30
C LYS A 594 46.10 -18.34 -0.90
N ALA A 595 47.40 -18.12 -1.05
CA ALA A 595 48.23 -18.79 -2.05
C ALA A 595 48.31 -20.31 -1.75
N ASP A 596 48.51 -20.65 -0.48
CA ASP A 596 48.61 -22.03 0.03
C ASP A 596 47.25 -22.74 0.14
N LYS A 597 46.16 -22.10 -0.29
CA LYS A 597 44.77 -22.61 -0.29
C LYS A 597 44.30 -23.12 1.09
N ALA A 598 44.73 -22.44 2.17
CA ALA A 598 44.34 -22.80 3.53
C ALA A 598 42.83 -22.72 3.76
N GLU A 599 42.33 -23.52 4.71
CA GLU A 599 40.91 -23.60 5.05
C GLU A 599 40.31 -22.23 5.37
N LYS A 600 39.11 -21.97 4.82
CA LYS A 600 38.43 -20.67 4.92
C LYS A 600 38.34 -20.14 6.36
N VAL A 601 38.13 -21.01 7.35
CA VAL A 601 38.05 -20.65 8.77
C VAL A 601 39.34 -19.98 9.28
N LYS A 602 40.52 -20.50 8.88
CA LYS A 602 41.83 -19.93 9.26
C LYS A 602 42.05 -18.58 8.56
N VAL A 603 41.70 -18.50 7.27
CA VAL A 603 41.81 -17.26 6.49
C VAL A 603 40.89 -16.16 7.04
N ASP A 604 39.65 -16.47 7.41
CA ASP A 604 38.70 -15.51 7.96
C ASP A 604 39.07 -15.07 9.39
N ALA A 605 39.74 -15.92 10.19
CA ALA A 605 40.31 -15.55 11.50
C ALA A 605 41.43 -14.51 11.37
N GLU A 606 42.44 -14.76 10.53
CA GLU A 606 43.52 -13.79 10.31
C GLU A 606 43.02 -12.47 9.71
N VAL A 607 41.98 -12.52 8.87
CA VAL A 607 41.27 -11.35 8.34
C VAL A 607 40.51 -10.57 9.42
N ALA A 608 40.09 -11.20 10.52
CA ALA A 608 39.54 -10.49 11.68
C ALA A 608 40.63 -9.71 12.42
N VAL A 609 41.80 -10.33 12.66
CA VAL A 609 42.97 -9.67 13.26
C VAL A 609 43.41 -8.45 12.44
N LEU A 610 43.51 -8.57 11.11
CA LEU A 610 43.86 -7.43 10.24
C LEU A 610 42.86 -6.27 10.33
N LYS A 611 41.56 -6.56 10.51
CA LYS A 611 40.53 -5.51 10.68
C LYS A 611 40.64 -4.82 12.04
N GLN A 612 40.96 -5.58 13.09
CA GLN A 612 41.17 -5.00 14.41
C GLN A 612 42.36 -4.05 14.39
N LEU A 613 43.53 -4.50 13.94
CA LEU A 613 44.74 -3.66 13.81
C LEU A 613 44.49 -2.38 12.98
N LYS A 614 43.73 -2.45 11.89
CA LYS A 614 43.35 -1.26 11.09
C LYS A 614 42.36 -0.33 11.79
N THR A 615 41.50 -0.88 12.65
CA THR A 615 40.59 -0.10 13.50
C THR A 615 41.38 0.59 14.61
N ASP A 616 42.32 -0.12 15.24
CA ASP A 616 43.20 0.40 16.29
C ASP A 616 44.08 1.54 15.74
N TYR A 617 44.67 1.38 14.55
CA TYR A 617 45.42 2.46 13.89
C TYR A 617 44.54 3.67 13.59
N LYS A 618 43.28 3.45 13.20
CA LYS A 618 42.32 4.55 12.96
C LYS A 618 41.92 5.28 14.24
N VAL A 619 41.78 4.56 15.35
CA VAL A 619 41.53 5.14 16.67
C VAL A 619 42.76 5.94 17.14
N LEU A 620 43.96 5.41 16.94
CA LEU A 620 45.23 6.04 17.37
C LEU A 620 45.60 7.28 16.54
N THR A 621 45.38 7.25 15.22
CA THR A 621 45.83 8.32 14.29
C THR A 621 44.70 9.20 13.74
N GLY A 622 43.44 8.89 14.08
CA GLY A 622 42.24 9.55 13.54
C GLY A 622 41.96 9.25 12.06
N SER A 623 42.83 8.52 11.36
CA SER A 623 42.81 8.33 9.90
C SER A 623 42.82 6.84 9.51
N ASP A 624 42.14 6.47 8.43
CA ASP A 624 42.26 5.11 7.88
C ASP A 624 43.69 4.82 7.44
N TRP A 625 44.23 3.64 7.77
CA TRP A 625 45.56 3.22 7.32
C TRP A 625 45.62 3.14 5.78
N GLN A 626 46.35 4.07 5.19
CA GLN A 626 46.71 4.08 3.77
C GLN A 626 48.07 3.37 3.60
N PRO A 627 48.25 2.50 2.59
CA PRO A 627 49.59 2.18 2.12
C PRO A 627 50.21 3.44 1.48
N GLU A 628 51.51 3.63 1.65
CA GLU A 628 52.23 4.80 1.13
C GLU A 628 52.10 4.90 -0.40
N GLY A 629 51.60 6.03 -0.91
CA GLY A 629 51.49 6.29 -2.37
C GLY A 629 50.26 7.05 -2.88
N ALA A 630 49.28 7.41 -2.04
CA ALA A 630 48.07 8.12 -2.47
C ALA A 630 48.05 9.61 -2.07
N ALA A 631 47.65 10.51 -2.99
CA ALA A 631 47.63 11.97 -2.80
C ALA A 631 46.23 12.55 -2.50
N PRO A 632 46.12 13.67 -1.76
CA PRO A 632 44.84 14.27 -1.34
C PRO A 632 44.29 15.33 -2.31
N VAL A 633 42.97 15.57 -2.27
CA VAL A 633 42.28 16.64 -3.05
C VAL A 633 41.31 17.43 -2.15
N SER A 634 41.22 18.74 -2.37
CA SER A 634 40.53 19.74 -1.52
C SER A 634 39.20 20.27 -2.08
N VAL A 635 38.35 20.85 -1.21
CA VAL A 635 37.02 21.40 -1.54
C VAL A 635 37.04 22.94 -1.71
N LYS A 636 36.31 23.49 -2.71
CA LYS A 636 35.82 24.89 -2.72
C LYS A 636 34.66 25.12 -3.73
N ASN A 637 33.99 26.27 -3.64
CA ASN A 637 32.64 26.52 -4.21
C ASN A 637 32.60 27.42 -5.48
N GLY A 638 31.79 26.99 -6.47
CA GLY A 638 30.75 27.78 -7.20
C GLY A 638 31.09 28.99 -8.12
N GLY A 639 30.47 29.06 -9.32
CA GLY A 639 30.41 30.34 -10.08
C GLY A 639 30.04 30.38 -11.59
N LYS A 640 28.80 29.99 -11.99
CA LYS A 640 28.05 30.42 -13.22
C LYS A 640 28.70 30.50 -14.64
N LYS A 641 28.08 29.76 -15.60
CA LYS A 641 27.77 30.13 -17.04
C LYS A 641 28.98 30.32 -18.00
N GLN A 642 28.96 30.09 -19.32
CA GLN A 642 27.99 29.59 -20.35
C GLN A 642 28.82 29.26 -21.65
N ASP A 643 28.40 28.59 -22.75
CA ASP A 643 27.17 27.86 -23.15
C ASP A 643 27.40 26.95 -24.41
N THR A 644 26.35 26.23 -24.83
CA THR A 644 25.99 25.67 -26.17
C THR A 644 26.83 24.59 -26.92
N VAL A 645 26.08 23.89 -27.80
CA VAL A 645 26.42 23.07 -29.00
C VAL A 645 26.78 21.57 -28.82
N LYS A 646 26.20 20.75 -29.73
CA LYS A 646 26.42 19.30 -29.99
C LYS A 646 27.56 19.15 -31.07
N PRO A 647 27.77 18.06 -31.85
CA PRO A 647 27.25 16.68 -31.81
C PRO A 647 28.25 15.52 -32.11
N LYS A 648 27.77 14.28 -31.96
CA LYS A 648 27.99 13.07 -32.81
C LYS A 648 29.36 12.34 -32.90
N ASN A 649 29.20 11.03 -33.17
CA ASN A 649 30.17 9.99 -33.55
C ASN A 649 30.41 9.92 -35.09
N PRO A 650 31.57 9.43 -35.63
CA PRO A 650 31.61 8.25 -36.60
C PRO A 650 32.98 7.50 -36.92
N ASN A 651 33.10 6.13 -37.01
CA ASN A 651 34.24 5.36 -37.67
C ASN A 651 35.09 4.18 -36.96
N LYS A 652 35.16 2.86 -37.34
CA LYS A 652 35.77 1.65 -36.62
C LYS A 652 37.11 1.09 -37.25
N GLU A 653 37.35 -0.20 -37.73
CA GLU A 653 36.54 -1.40 -38.23
C GLU A 653 37.09 -2.83 -37.91
N THR A 654 36.23 -3.76 -37.41
CA THR A 654 36.13 -5.25 -37.66
C THR A 654 37.34 -6.19 -37.30
N ASN A 655 37.42 -7.54 -37.53
CA ASN A 655 36.56 -8.61 -38.11
C ASN A 655 37.01 -10.09 -37.75
N LYS A 656 36.13 -11.11 -37.99
CA LYS A 656 36.38 -12.60 -38.20
C LYS A 656 36.99 -13.46 -37.05
N GLY A 657 36.71 -14.78 -36.88
CA GLY A 657 35.64 -15.67 -37.41
C GLY A 657 35.93 -17.22 -37.42
N LYS A 658 34.88 -18.09 -37.38
CA LYS A 658 34.82 -19.59 -37.58
C LYS A 658 35.33 -20.54 -36.44
N LYS A 659 34.90 -21.83 -36.28
CA LYS A 659 33.64 -22.64 -36.54
C LYS A 659 33.80 -24.08 -35.90
N LEU A 660 32.77 -24.96 -36.00
CA LEU A 660 32.64 -26.42 -35.59
C LEU A 660 32.13 -26.64 -34.13
N GLU A 661 31.02 -27.36 -33.80
CA GLU A 661 30.55 -28.78 -33.98
C GLU A 661 31.04 -29.75 -32.85
N ALA A 662 30.27 -30.66 -32.20
CA ALA A 662 28.82 -30.95 -32.15
C ALA A 662 28.41 -31.91 -30.96
N SER A 663 27.10 -32.17 -30.78
CA SER A 663 26.43 -33.33 -30.10
C SER A 663 26.20 -33.45 -28.55
N ASN A 664 24.93 -33.25 -28.16
CA ASN A 664 23.97 -34.18 -27.48
C ASN A 664 24.02 -34.65 -25.98
N GLN A 665 22.79 -34.80 -25.43
CA GLN A 665 22.30 -35.57 -24.25
C GLN A 665 22.62 -35.16 -22.78
N GLY A 666 21.60 -35.30 -21.91
CA GLY A 666 21.75 -35.49 -20.45
C GLY A 666 20.95 -34.54 -19.53
N GLN A 667 19.81 -35.00 -18.97
CA GLN A 667 19.17 -34.32 -17.83
C GLN A 667 19.82 -34.74 -16.51
N LYS A 668 20.06 -33.77 -15.59
CA LYS A 668 19.99 -34.05 -14.14
C LYS A 668 19.78 -32.77 -13.31
N THR A 669 18.94 -32.89 -12.30
CA THR A 669 18.59 -31.84 -11.34
C THR A 669 19.77 -31.50 -10.44
N ILE A 670 20.01 -30.20 -10.20
CA ILE A 670 20.86 -29.71 -9.10
C ILE A 670 20.14 -28.51 -8.47
N GLU A 671 19.60 -28.71 -7.27
CA GLU A 671 19.31 -27.59 -6.36
C GLU A 671 20.64 -27.00 -5.89
N LEU A 672 20.77 -25.67 -5.85
CA LEU A 672 21.98 -25.00 -5.38
C LEU A 672 21.62 -23.81 -4.47
N ASP A 673 22.05 -23.94 -3.21
CA ASP A 673 21.95 -22.92 -2.18
C ASP A 673 22.38 -21.53 -2.63
N LYS A 674 21.57 -20.52 -2.29
CA LYS A 674 21.95 -19.09 -2.35
C LYS A 674 21.72 -18.37 -1.02
N LYS A 675 22.49 -18.76 0.00
CA LYS A 675 22.69 -17.98 1.24
C LYS A 675 24.15 -17.54 1.42
N ALA A 676 24.65 -16.79 0.44
CA ALA A 676 25.87 -15.97 0.51
C ALA A 676 25.78 -14.85 -0.56
N ASP A 677 26.37 -13.66 -0.43
CA ASP A 677 27.22 -13.10 0.64
C ASP A 677 26.94 -11.59 0.75
N LEU A 678 26.45 -11.10 1.91
CA LEU A 678 26.05 -9.69 2.07
C LEU A 678 27.23 -8.81 2.54
N LYS A 679 28.10 -8.44 1.61
CA LYS A 679 29.15 -7.41 1.82
C LYS A 679 29.14 -6.38 0.70
N LYS A 680 28.69 -5.14 1.02
CA LYS A 680 28.66 -3.99 0.10
C LYS A 680 28.03 -4.28 -1.29
N GLN A 681 26.86 -4.92 -1.33
CA GLN A 681 26.00 -4.81 -2.51
C GLN A 681 25.64 -3.34 -2.72
N THR A 682 25.95 -2.82 -3.91
CA THR A 682 25.31 -1.61 -4.43
C THR A 682 23.82 -1.90 -4.63
N ARG A 683 22.92 -1.08 -4.05
CA ARG A 683 21.45 -1.17 -4.22
C ARG A 683 20.98 -0.73 -5.63
N LEU A 684 21.74 -1.11 -6.66
CA LEU A 684 21.38 -0.91 -8.05
C LEU A 684 20.36 -1.97 -8.47
N GLY A 685 20.66 -3.24 -8.20
CA GLY A 685 19.88 -4.41 -8.63
C GLY A 685 18.42 -4.41 -8.15
N LEU A 686 17.58 -5.20 -8.82
CA LEU A 686 16.23 -5.51 -8.35
C LEU A 686 16.33 -6.31 -7.03
N GLU A 687 15.47 -5.98 -6.06
CA GLU A 687 15.49 -6.58 -4.71
C GLU A 687 14.45 -7.70 -4.55
N VAL A 688 13.61 -7.90 -5.57
CA VAL A 688 12.46 -8.81 -5.58
C VAL A 688 12.40 -9.52 -6.93
N LEU A 689 12.14 -10.83 -6.93
CA LEU A 689 11.99 -11.62 -8.14
C LEU A 689 10.59 -11.43 -8.77
N LYS A 690 10.54 -11.45 -10.09
CA LYS A 690 9.33 -11.37 -10.94
C LYS A 690 8.30 -12.44 -10.58
N GLU A 691 8.80 -13.61 -10.19
CA GLU A 691 8.03 -14.79 -9.80
C GLU A 691 7.47 -14.69 -8.37
N ASP A 692 8.24 -14.12 -7.43
CA ASP A 692 7.86 -13.99 -6.02
C ASP A 692 6.80 -12.90 -5.79
N ASN A 693 7.00 -11.73 -6.40
CA ASN A 693 6.07 -10.59 -6.31
C ASN A 693 6.19 -9.69 -7.54
N PHE A 694 5.50 -10.11 -8.60
CA PHE A 694 5.38 -9.40 -9.88
C PHE A 694 5.04 -7.90 -9.75
N SER A 695 4.23 -7.49 -8.76
CA SER A 695 3.80 -6.09 -8.61
C SER A 695 4.90 -5.18 -8.07
N GLU A 696 5.68 -5.67 -7.10
CA GLU A 696 6.83 -4.94 -6.56
C GLU A 696 7.99 -4.99 -7.55
N TRP A 697 8.25 -6.15 -8.17
CA TRP A 697 9.19 -6.27 -9.28
C TRP A 697 8.88 -5.27 -10.41
N TYR A 698 7.61 -5.14 -10.82
CA TYR A 698 7.21 -4.18 -11.86
C TYR A 698 7.44 -2.73 -11.43
N SER A 699 7.21 -2.40 -10.16
CA SER A 699 7.49 -1.05 -9.63
C SER A 699 8.99 -0.76 -9.53
N GLN A 700 9.82 -1.79 -9.25
CA GLN A 700 11.27 -1.65 -9.19
C GLN A 700 11.92 -1.57 -10.58
N ILE A 701 11.52 -2.40 -11.55
CA ILE A 701 12.14 -2.39 -12.89
C ILE A 701 11.94 -1.04 -13.59
N ILE A 702 10.72 -0.48 -13.59
CA ILE A 702 10.44 0.80 -14.27
C ILE A 702 11.10 2.03 -13.60
N THR A 703 11.44 1.93 -12.31
CA THR A 703 12.11 3.01 -11.57
C THR A 703 13.63 2.87 -11.60
N LYS A 704 14.18 1.67 -11.32
CA LYS A 704 15.62 1.39 -11.34
C LYS A 704 16.22 1.39 -12.75
N ALA A 705 15.44 1.03 -13.78
CA ALA A 705 15.82 1.23 -15.19
C ALA A 705 15.68 2.70 -15.66
N GLU A 706 15.28 3.63 -14.78
CA GLU A 706 15.04 5.05 -15.10
C GLU A 706 14.03 5.29 -16.25
N MET A 707 12.94 4.50 -16.32
CA MET A 707 11.84 4.73 -17.26
C MET A 707 10.93 5.87 -16.80
N ILE A 708 10.61 5.89 -15.51
CA ILE A 708 9.77 6.92 -14.87
C ILE A 708 10.42 7.48 -13.60
N GLU A 709 9.89 8.62 -13.17
CA GLU A 709 10.05 9.15 -11.82
C GLU A 709 8.66 9.55 -11.28
N TYR A 710 8.40 9.27 -10.01
CA TYR A 710 7.11 9.57 -9.37
C TYR A 710 6.94 11.09 -9.22
N TYR A 711 5.81 11.62 -9.70
CA TYR A 711 5.44 13.01 -9.49
C TYR A 711 4.63 13.16 -8.18
N ASP A 712 4.49 14.39 -7.67
CA ASP A 712 3.75 14.68 -6.44
C ASP A 712 2.24 14.43 -6.58
N ILE A 713 1.68 14.71 -7.77
CA ILE A 713 0.32 14.31 -8.13
C ILE A 713 0.28 12.81 -8.43
N SER A 714 -0.21 12.02 -7.45
CA SER A 714 -0.47 10.58 -7.58
C SER A 714 -1.19 10.22 -8.89
N GLY A 715 -0.49 9.51 -9.77
CA GLY A 715 -1.02 9.04 -11.06
C GLY A 715 -0.55 9.84 -12.28
N CYS A 716 0.14 10.97 -12.07
CA CYS A 716 1.02 11.59 -13.05
C CYS A 716 2.47 11.11 -12.81
N TYR A 717 3.28 11.06 -13.86
CA TYR A 717 4.64 10.51 -13.83
C TYR A 717 5.56 11.26 -14.78
N VAL A 718 6.79 11.53 -14.36
CA VAL A 718 7.81 12.08 -15.27
C VAL A 718 8.34 10.92 -16.12
N ILE A 719 7.87 10.83 -17.37
CA ILE A 719 8.38 9.85 -18.34
C ILE A 719 9.79 10.30 -18.77
N ARG A 720 10.81 9.51 -18.40
CA ARG A 720 12.21 9.90 -18.58
C ARG A 720 12.70 9.63 -20.02
N PRO A 721 13.81 10.25 -20.48
CA PRO A 721 14.23 10.24 -21.89
C PRO A 721 14.59 8.89 -22.52
N TRP A 722 14.45 7.77 -21.81
CA TRP A 722 14.56 6.41 -22.33
C TRP A 722 13.19 5.84 -22.70
N ALA A 723 12.22 5.95 -21.80
CA ALA A 723 10.83 5.58 -22.07
C ALA A 723 10.16 6.53 -23.07
N TYR A 724 10.49 7.83 -23.05
CA TYR A 724 9.96 8.75 -24.07
C TYR A 724 10.45 8.37 -25.49
N ALA A 725 11.68 7.90 -25.64
CA ALA A 725 12.20 7.46 -26.94
C ALA A 725 11.60 6.12 -27.43
N LEU A 726 11.08 5.29 -26.53
CA LEU A 726 10.22 4.16 -26.90
C LEU A 726 8.88 4.67 -27.46
N TRP A 727 8.30 5.71 -26.86
CA TRP A 727 7.09 6.35 -27.37
C TRP A 727 7.32 7.05 -28.72
N GLU A 728 8.47 7.70 -28.93
CA GLU A 728 8.89 8.24 -30.23
C GLU A 728 9.09 7.13 -31.27
N SER A 729 9.61 5.97 -30.87
CA SER A 729 9.79 4.81 -31.79
C SER A 729 8.44 4.22 -32.21
N ILE A 730 7.49 4.11 -31.27
CA ILE A 730 6.10 3.68 -31.54
C ILE A 730 5.39 4.69 -32.45
N GLN A 731 5.55 6.00 -32.18
CA GLN A 731 5.09 7.08 -33.05
C GLN A 731 5.59 6.89 -34.47
N ASN A 732 6.91 6.89 -34.69
CA ASN A 732 7.49 6.86 -36.04
C ASN A 732 7.03 5.65 -36.88
N VAL A 733 6.87 4.47 -36.27
CA VAL A 733 6.40 3.26 -36.98
C VAL A 733 4.92 3.34 -37.32
N PHE A 734 4.07 3.72 -36.36
CA PHE A 734 2.62 3.75 -36.57
C PHE A 734 2.17 4.94 -37.44
N ASP A 735 2.77 6.11 -37.23
CA ASP A 735 2.54 7.33 -38.00
C ASP A 735 2.85 7.15 -39.49
N ALA A 736 3.95 6.44 -39.82
CA ALA A 736 4.28 6.07 -41.20
C ALA A 736 3.25 5.11 -41.83
N LYS A 737 2.70 4.17 -41.05
CA LYS A 737 1.66 3.23 -41.49
C LYS A 737 0.35 3.95 -41.80
N ILE A 738 -0.17 4.76 -40.87
CA ILE A 738 -1.45 5.45 -41.08
C ILE A 738 -1.38 6.51 -42.20
N LYS A 739 -0.24 7.19 -42.36
CA LYS A 739 -0.02 8.11 -43.50
C LYS A 739 -0.02 7.41 -44.86
N SER A 740 0.42 6.15 -44.92
CA SER A 740 0.39 5.36 -46.17
C SER A 740 -1.03 5.04 -46.68
N ILE A 741 -2.05 5.19 -45.83
CA ILE A 741 -3.48 5.01 -46.16
C ILE A 741 -4.26 6.33 -46.15
N GLY A 742 -3.56 7.47 -46.23
CA GLY A 742 -4.14 8.81 -46.34
C GLY A 742 -4.52 9.49 -45.02
N VAL A 743 -4.26 8.88 -43.86
CA VAL A 743 -4.55 9.53 -42.56
C VAL A 743 -3.61 10.71 -42.33
N SER A 744 -4.19 11.87 -42.03
CA SER A 744 -3.46 13.10 -41.72
C SER A 744 -3.44 13.42 -40.23
N ASN A 745 -2.31 13.93 -39.72
CA ASN A 745 -2.23 14.37 -38.34
C ASN A 745 -2.93 15.73 -38.15
N CYS A 746 -3.65 15.86 -37.05
CA CYS A 746 -4.40 17.05 -36.66
C CYS A 746 -4.17 17.37 -35.17
N TYR A 747 -4.77 18.45 -34.68
CA TYR A 747 -4.76 18.82 -33.28
C TYR A 747 -6.10 19.44 -32.87
N PHE A 748 -6.74 18.85 -31.85
CA PHE A 748 -7.88 19.42 -31.13
C PHE A 748 -7.48 19.84 -29.70
N PRO A 749 -8.15 20.84 -29.11
CA PRO A 749 -7.83 21.35 -27.78
C PRO A 749 -8.04 20.34 -26.64
N MET A 750 -7.28 20.52 -25.56
CA MET A 750 -7.36 19.69 -24.35
C MET A 750 -8.60 19.95 -23.47
N PHE A 751 -9.22 21.13 -23.58
CA PHE A 751 -10.35 21.53 -22.75
C PHE A 751 -11.69 21.39 -23.49
N VAL A 752 -12.73 20.94 -22.76
CA VAL A 752 -14.10 20.74 -23.25
C VAL A 752 -15.05 21.58 -22.40
N SER A 753 -16.03 22.24 -23.01
CA SER A 753 -17.08 22.93 -22.25
C SER A 753 -18.02 21.92 -21.59
N LYS A 754 -18.58 22.28 -20.43
CA LYS A 754 -19.55 21.45 -19.71
C LYS A 754 -20.71 21.00 -20.62
N ALA A 755 -21.28 21.93 -21.39
CA ALA A 755 -22.40 21.66 -22.30
C ALA A 755 -22.07 20.62 -23.40
N ALA A 756 -20.83 20.56 -23.88
CA ALA A 756 -20.43 19.57 -24.88
C ALA A 756 -20.34 18.14 -24.31
N LEU A 757 -19.92 17.98 -23.05
CA LEU A 757 -19.97 16.69 -22.34
C LEU A 757 -21.40 16.30 -21.94
N GLU A 758 -22.23 17.26 -21.56
CA GLU A 758 -23.63 16.96 -21.19
C GLU A 758 -24.47 16.47 -22.37
N LYS A 759 -24.17 16.90 -23.61
CA LYS A 759 -24.77 16.34 -24.84
C LYS A 759 -24.45 14.84 -25.04
N GLU A 760 -23.29 14.36 -24.56
CA GLU A 760 -22.91 12.94 -24.63
C GLU A 760 -23.68 12.10 -23.61
N LYS A 761 -23.81 12.62 -22.39
CA LYS A 761 -24.51 11.96 -21.28
C LYS A 761 -26.01 11.75 -21.54
N THR A 762 -26.66 12.56 -22.39
CA THR A 762 -28.09 12.38 -22.74
C THR A 762 -28.37 11.23 -23.72
N HIS A 763 -27.34 10.64 -24.34
CA HIS A 763 -27.52 9.62 -25.39
C HIS A 763 -26.72 8.32 -25.17
N ILE A 764 -25.78 8.30 -24.23
CA ILE A 764 -25.07 7.09 -23.80
C ILE A 764 -25.35 6.88 -22.31
N SER A 765 -26.25 5.95 -21.98
CA SER A 765 -26.75 5.71 -20.60
C SER A 765 -25.64 5.43 -19.58
N ASP A 766 -24.58 4.77 -20.04
CA ASP A 766 -23.51 4.25 -19.19
C ASP A 766 -22.31 5.21 -19.15
N PHE A 767 -22.41 6.39 -19.76
CA PHE A 767 -21.32 7.38 -19.78
C PHE A 767 -21.25 8.17 -18.47
N ALA A 768 -20.43 7.66 -17.55
CA ALA A 768 -20.06 8.32 -16.30
C ALA A 768 -18.60 8.87 -16.38
N PRO A 769 -18.38 10.03 -17.02
CA PRO A 769 -17.03 10.60 -17.15
C PRO A 769 -16.52 11.13 -15.81
N GLU A 770 -15.61 10.40 -15.16
CA GLU A 770 -14.81 10.93 -14.04
C GLU A 770 -13.72 11.88 -14.59
N VAL A 771 -14.14 13.08 -14.98
CA VAL A 771 -13.29 14.15 -15.50
C VAL A 771 -12.66 15.01 -14.40
N ALA A 772 -11.47 15.55 -14.71
CA ALA A 772 -10.91 16.67 -13.97
C ALA A 772 -11.55 17.98 -14.45
N TRP A 773 -12.18 18.74 -13.55
CA TRP A 773 -12.76 20.05 -13.84
C TRP A 773 -11.78 21.17 -13.50
N VAL A 774 -11.67 22.15 -14.41
CA VAL A 774 -11.10 23.46 -14.15
C VAL A 774 -12.25 24.41 -13.82
N THR A 775 -12.30 24.84 -12.56
CA THR A 775 -13.37 25.74 -12.05
C THR A 775 -12.85 27.14 -11.69
N LYS A 776 -11.54 27.39 -11.80
CA LYS A 776 -10.89 28.65 -11.41
C LYS A 776 -9.91 29.16 -12.46
N SER A 777 -9.79 30.48 -12.54
CA SER A 777 -8.75 31.20 -13.28
C SER A 777 -8.15 32.27 -12.37
N GLY A 778 -6.84 32.16 -12.09
CA GLY A 778 -6.19 32.97 -11.06
C GLY A 778 -6.78 32.69 -9.67
N GLN A 779 -7.41 33.70 -9.05
CA GLN A 779 -8.13 33.57 -7.77
C GLN A 779 -9.66 33.61 -7.93
N SER A 780 -10.16 33.91 -9.13
CA SER A 780 -11.59 33.95 -9.45
C SER A 780 -12.11 32.58 -9.92
N ASP A 781 -13.34 32.25 -9.55
CA ASP A 781 -14.08 31.14 -10.14
C ASP A 781 -14.48 31.44 -11.60
N LEU A 782 -14.51 30.40 -12.43
CA LEU A 782 -14.97 30.48 -13.82
C LEU A 782 -16.50 30.48 -13.84
N ALA A 783 -17.10 31.34 -14.68
CA ALA A 783 -18.55 31.42 -14.86
C ALA A 783 -19.17 30.09 -15.34
N GLU A 784 -18.43 29.35 -16.19
CA GLU A 784 -18.73 27.95 -16.52
C GLU A 784 -17.49 27.07 -16.30
N PRO A 785 -17.60 25.95 -15.56
CA PRO A 785 -16.55 24.95 -15.49
C PRO A 785 -16.23 24.34 -16.86
N ILE A 786 -14.94 24.15 -17.14
CA ILE A 786 -14.45 23.41 -18.30
C ILE A 786 -13.76 22.13 -17.84
N ALA A 787 -13.95 21.03 -18.57
CA ALA A 787 -13.32 19.76 -18.27
C ALA A 787 -11.98 19.63 -19.01
N VAL A 788 -11.02 18.95 -18.40
CA VAL A 788 -9.93 18.32 -19.16
C VAL A 788 -10.50 17.08 -19.85
N ARG A 789 -10.32 16.96 -21.16
CA ARG A 789 -11.01 15.93 -21.97
C ARG A 789 -10.66 14.49 -21.53
N PRO A 790 -11.65 13.59 -21.40
CA PRO A 790 -11.44 12.15 -21.17
C PRO A 790 -11.56 11.30 -22.45
N THR A 791 -12.29 11.84 -23.43
CA THR A 791 -12.77 11.31 -24.72
C THR A 791 -12.66 12.43 -25.76
N SER A 792 -12.87 12.10 -27.04
CA SER A 792 -12.53 12.99 -28.16
C SER A 792 -13.66 13.16 -29.17
N GLU A 793 -14.61 12.25 -29.16
CA GLU A 793 -15.85 12.24 -29.95
C GLU A 793 -16.61 13.57 -29.79
N THR A 794 -16.80 14.06 -28.56
CA THR A 794 -17.43 15.36 -28.23
C THR A 794 -16.66 16.60 -28.72
N VAL A 795 -15.38 16.47 -29.05
CA VAL A 795 -14.52 17.58 -29.50
C VAL A 795 -14.38 17.57 -31.03
N MET A 796 -14.21 16.38 -31.61
CA MET A 796 -13.95 16.20 -33.04
C MET A 796 -15.22 16.18 -33.89
N TYR A 797 -16.28 15.51 -33.44
CA TYR A 797 -17.48 15.31 -34.27
C TYR A 797 -18.34 16.57 -34.51
N PRO A 798 -18.43 17.55 -33.60
CA PRO A 798 -18.95 18.90 -33.92
C PRO A 798 -18.14 19.70 -34.95
N SER A 799 -16.95 19.21 -35.32
CA SER A 799 -16.14 19.77 -36.41
C SER A 799 -16.29 18.95 -37.69
N PHE A 800 -16.38 17.62 -37.61
CA PHE A 800 -16.71 16.76 -38.76
C PHE A 800 -18.04 17.16 -39.41
N ALA A 801 -19.07 17.48 -38.62
CA ALA A 801 -20.36 17.94 -39.13
C ALA A 801 -20.33 19.31 -39.85
N LYS A 802 -19.21 20.04 -39.73
CA LYS A 802 -18.95 21.28 -40.47
C LYS A 802 -18.08 21.02 -41.71
N TRP A 803 -17.16 20.06 -41.62
CA TRP A 803 -16.24 19.69 -42.70
C TRP A 803 -16.90 18.81 -43.78
N VAL A 804 -17.81 17.92 -43.39
CA VAL A 804 -18.60 17.11 -44.32
C VAL A 804 -19.83 17.90 -44.76
N GLN A 805 -19.95 18.18 -46.06
CA GLN A 805 -21.15 18.74 -46.69
C GLN A 805 -21.63 17.87 -47.87
N SER A 806 -20.71 17.15 -48.53
CA SER A 806 -20.94 16.29 -49.68
C SER A 806 -20.17 14.98 -49.56
N HIS A 807 -20.55 13.95 -50.34
CA HIS A 807 -19.78 12.70 -50.45
C HIS A 807 -18.31 12.91 -50.86
N ARG A 808 -18.00 14.04 -51.52
CA ARG A 808 -16.63 14.41 -51.94
C ARG A 808 -15.70 14.80 -50.79
N ASP A 809 -16.26 15.11 -49.63
CA ASP A 809 -15.49 15.43 -48.42
C ASP A 809 -15.13 14.15 -47.63
N LEU A 810 -15.59 12.99 -48.09
CA LEU A 810 -15.38 11.67 -47.50
C LEU A 810 -14.40 10.84 -48.36
N PRO A 811 -13.58 9.97 -47.75
CA PRO A 811 -13.47 9.73 -46.31
C PRO A 811 -12.59 10.78 -45.59
N ILE A 812 -13.09 11.34 -44.49
CA ILE A 812 -12.24 12.10 -43.56
C ILE A 812 -11.41 11.11 -42.76
N LYS A 813 -10.08 11.26 -42.81
CA LYS A 813 -9.12 10.39 -42.12
C LYS A 813 -8.13 11.20 -41.29
N ILE A 814 -8.34 11.29 -39.98
CA ILE A 814 -7.46 12.05 -39.08
C ILE A 814 -6.90 11.21 -37.92
N ASN A 815 -5.74 11.65 -37.43
CA ASN A 815 -5.09 11.15 -36.22
C ASN A 815 -4.59 12.31 -35.35
N GLN A 816 -4.57 12.13 -34.04
CA GLN A 816 -3.97 13.05 -33.07
C GLN A 816 -3.05 12.28 -32.10
N TRP A 817 -1.88 12.86 -31.84
CA TRP A 817 -0.98 12.46 -30.76
C TRP A 817 -1.11 13.49 -29.63
N CYS A 818 -1.35 13.04 -28.40
CA CYS A 818 -1.86 13.91 -27.35
C CYS A 818 -1.58 13.41 -25.92
N ASN A 819 -1.88 14.27 -24.94
CA ASN A 819 -2.12 13.86 -23.56
C ASN A 819 -3.64 13.82 -23.31
N VAL A 820 -4.06 12.94 -22.40
CA VAL A 820 -5.44 12.88 -21.88
C VAL A 820 -5.41 12.64 -20.37
N VAL A 821 -6.42 13.17 -19.67
CA VAL A 821 -6.60 13.01 -18.23
C VAL A 821 -7.84 12.18 -17.93
N ARG A 822 -7.68 11.16 -17.09
CA ARG A 822 -8.68 10.15 -16.73
C ARG A 822 -8.65 9.94 -15.21
N TRP A 823 -9.72 10.33 -14.51
CA TRP A 823 -9.71 10.42 -13.05
C TRP A 823 -10.30 9.19 -12.34
N GLU A 824 -10.89 8.25 -13.08
CA GLU A 824 -11.69 7.11 -12.61
C GLU A 824 -10.96 6.04 -11.75
N PHE A 825 -9.67 6.24 -11.42
CA PHE A 825 -8.82 5.22 -10.80
C PHE A 825 -8.25 5.64 -9.44
N LYS A 826 -8.51 4.82 -8.42
CA LYS A 826 -8.05 5.01 -7.03
C LYS A 826 -6.61 4.57 -6.79
N HIS A 827 -6.11 3.64 -7.61
CA HIS A 827 -4.74 3.10 -7.53
C HIS A 827 -4.14 3.12 -8.93
N PRO A 828 -3.37 4.17 -9.29
CA PRO A 828 -2.73 4.25 -10.59
C PRO A 828 -1.51 3.32 -10.65
N THR A 829 -1.30 2.69 -11.80
CA THR A 829 -0.12 1.87 -12.09
C THR A 829 0.59 2.50 -13.30
N PRO A 830 1.88 2.86 -13.21
CA PRO A 830 2.59 3.56 -14.29
C PRO A 830 2.49 2.80 -15.62
N PHE A 831 2.39 3.55 -16.72
CA PHE A 831 2.10 3.09 -18.09
C PHE A 831 0.76 2.34 -18.29
N LEU A 832 0.37 1.42 -17.40
CA LEU A 832 -0.78 0.54 -17.60
C LEU A 832 -2.14 1.22 -17.35
N ARG A 833 -2.18 2.05 -16.30
CA ARG A 833 -3.40 2.66 -15.73
C ARG A 833 -3.05 3.91 -14.94
N THR A 834 -2.73 5.00 -15.63
CA THR A 834 -2.32 6.28 -15.03
C THR A 834 -3.48 7.30 -15.07
N ARG A 835 -3.33 8.45 -14.39
CA ARG A 835 -4.30 9.56 -14.50
C ARG A 835 -4.02 10.44 -15.70
N GLU A 836 -2.75 10.67 -15.99
CA GLU A 836 -2.29 11.31 -17.21
C GLU A 836 -1.47 10.30 -18.03
N PHE A 837 -1.73 10.23 -19.33
CA PHE A 837 -0.92 9.43 -20.26
C PHE A 837 -0.88 10.07 -21.64
N LEU A 838 0.16 9.69 -22.39
CA LEU A 838 0.26 9.97 -23.82
C LEU A 838 -0.60 8.94 -24.56
N TRP A 839 -1.47 9.43 -25.45
CA TRP A 839 -2.44 8.67 -26.22
C TRP A 839 -2.28 9.03 -27.71
N GLN A 840 -2.45 8.02 -28.56
CA GLN A 840 -2.72 8.12 -29.99
C GLN A 840 -4.19 7.83 -30.22
N GLU A 841 -4.90 8.73 -30.88
CA GLU A 841 -6.31 8.57 -31.24
C GLU A 841 -6.51 8.87 -32.73
N GLY A 842 -7.26 8.03 -33.42
CA GLY A 842 -7.64 8.22 -34.82
C GLY A 842 -9.15 8.16 -34.96
N HIS A 843 -9.71 9.12 -35.70
CA HIS A 843 -11.14 9.23 -35.92
C HIS A 843 -11.39 9.43 -37.40
N THR A 844 -12.35 8.71 -37.96
CA THR A 844 -12.62 8.73 -39.40
C THR A 844 -14.11 8.75 -39.69
N ALA A 845 -14.47 9.21 -40.89
CA ALA A 845 -15.84 9.19 -41.40
C ALA A 845 -15.81 8.80 -42.89
N HIS A 846 -16.68 7.87 -43.29
CA HIS A 846 -16.74 7.24 -44.61
C HIS A 846 -18.16 7.28 -45.16
N ALA A 847 -18.31 7.15 -46.48
CA ALA A 847 -19.63 7.01 -47.11
C ALA A 847 -20.14 5.56 -47.00
N SER A 848 -19.29 4.57 -47.27
CA SER A 848 -19.67 3.15 -47.19
C SER A 848 -19.42 2.56 -45.80
N LYS A 849 -20.28 1.62 -45.39
CA LYS A 849 -20.00 0.76 -44.23
C LYS A 849 -18.77 -0.12 -44.47
N GLN A 850 -18.57 -0.60 -45.70
CA GLN A 850 -17.49 -1.54 -46.00
C GLN A 850 -16.11 -0.88 -45.84
N GLU A 851 -15.93 0.32 -46.39
CA GLU A 851 -14.70 1.12 -46.24
C GLU A 851 -14.33 1.35 -44.77
N ALA A 852 -15.33 1.64 -43.94
CA ALA A 852 -15.15 1.82 -42.50
C ALA A 852 -14.77 0.50 -41.79
N VAL A 853 -15.40 -0.63 -42.16
CA VAL A 853 -15.07 -1.95 -41.60
C VAL A 853 -13.67 -2.40 -42.01
N ASP A 854 -13.30 -2.24 -43.27
CA ASP A 854 -11.98 -2.62 -43.80
C ASP A 854 -10.86 -1.84 -43.10
N GLU A 855 -11.07 -0.54 -42.87
CA GLU A 855 -10.14 0.29 -42.10
C GLU A 855 -10.00 -0.16 -40.64
N VAL A 856 -11.09 -0.58 -39.98
CA VAL A 856 -11.02 -1.09 -38.59
C VAL A 856 -10.11 -2.31 -38.47
N HIS A 857 -10.12 -3.19 -39.47
CA HIS A 857 -9.21 -4.33 -39.56
C HIS A 857 -7.78 -3.93 -39.99
N GLN A 858 -7.63 -3.03 -40.95
CA GLN A 858 -6.32 -2.54 -41.40
C GLN A 858 -5.55 -1.83 -40.27
N ILE A 859 -6.23 -1.03 -39.45
CA ILE A 859 -5.63 -0.39 -38.26
C ILE A 859 -5.24 -1.43 -37.19
N LEU A 860 -6.03 -2.51 -37.03
CA LEU A 860 -5.68 -3.62 -36.13
C LEU A 860 -4.39 -4.32 -36.56
N ASP A 861 -4.19 -4.51 -37.87
CA ASP A 861 -2.96 -5.07 -38.44
C ASP A 861 -1.76 -4.10 -38.32
N PHE A 862 -1.99 -2.79 -38.41
CA PHE A 862 -0.95 -1.78 -38.15
C PHE A 862 -0.54 -1.76 -36.68
N TYR A 863 -1.47 -1.90 -35.74
CA TYR A 863 -1.14 -2.09 -34.33
C TYR A 863 -0.41 -3.42 -34.09
N ALA A 864 -0.81 -4.50 -34.75
CA ALA A 864 -0.13 -5.77 -34.63
C ALA A 864 1.33 -5.65 -35.10
N THR A 865 1.58 -4.94 -36.21
CA THR A 865 2.93 -4.58 -36.65
C THR A 865 3.74 -3.84 -35.57
N VAL A 866 3.11 -2.92 -34.81
CA VAL A 866 3.81 -2.24 -33.69
C VAL A 866 4.20 -3.23 -32.59
N TYR A 867 3.28 -4.10 -32.16
CA TYR A 867 3.59 -5.06 -31.09
C TYR A 867 4.55 -6.17 -31.54
N GLU A 868 4.32 -6.78 -32.70
CA GLU A 868 5.06 -7.94 -33.20
C GLU A 868 6.43 -7.53 -33.80
N ASP A 869 6.45 -6.56 -34.72
CA ASP A 869 7.67 -6.18 -35.43
C ASP A 869 8.54 -5.18 -34.64
N LEU A 870 7.97 -4.13 -34.04
CA LEU A 870 8.78 -3.15 -33.28
C LEU A 870 9.08 -3.64 -31.86
N LEU A 871 8.06 -4.13 -31.15
CA LEU A 871 8.14 -4.46 -29.72
C LEU A 871 8.40 -5.95 -29.43
N ALA A 872 8.44 -6.82 -30.44
CA ALA A 872 8.66 -8.27 -30.31
C ALA A 872 7.72 -8.97 -29.28
N ILE A 873 6.49 -8.48 -29.17
CA ILE A 873 5.43 -9.02 -28.31
C ILE A 873 4.43 -9.78 -29.19
N PRO A 874 4.16 -11.07 -28.93
CA PRO A 874 3.09 -11.79 -29.61
C PRO A 874 1.71 -11.26 -29.17
N VAL A 875 0.80 -11.06 -30.13
CA VAL A 875 -0.57 -10.58 -29.89
C VAL A 875 -1.60 -11.60 -30.38
N ILE A 876 -2.79 -11.57 -29.78
CA ILE A 876 -3.98 -12.25 -30.28
C ILE A 876 -4.95 -11.19 -30.80
N LYS A 877 -5.26 -11.25 -32.10
CA LYS A 877 -6.30 -10.43 -32.75
C LYS A 877 -7.68 -11.00 -32.39
N GLY A 878 -8.59 -10.15 -31.91
CA GLY A 878 -9.93 -10.57 -31.52
C GLY A 878 -11.00 -9.49 -31.71
N ARG A 879 -12.27 -9.89 -31.50
CA ARG A 879 -13.43 -9.00 -31.37
C ARG A 879 -13.93 -9.06 -29.93
N LYS A 880 -14.18 -7.90 -29.32
CA LYS A 880 -14.77 -7.80 -27.98
C LYS A 880 -16.22 -8.28 -27.98
N THR A 881 -16.65 -8.86 -26.84
CA THR A 881 -18.06 -9.23 -26.64
C THR A 881 -18.95 -7.98 -26.60
N GLU A 882 -20.26 -8.15 -26.76
CA GLU A 882 -21.22 -7.05 -26.71
C GLU A 882 -21.26 -6.33 -25.34
N LYS A 883 -20.74 -6.95 -24.27
CA LYS A 883 -20.55 -6.34 -22.94
C LYS A 883 -19.20 -5.63 -22.75
N GLU A 884 -18.25 -5.81 -23.67
CA GLU A 884 -16.90 -5.23 -23.62
C GLU A 884 -16.60 -4.25 -24.77
N LYS A 885 -17.44 -4.18 -25.80
CA LYS A 885 -17.28 -3.24 -26.90
C LYS A 885 -17.44 -1.80 -26.39
N PHE A 886 -16.83 -0.84 -27.09
CA PHE A 886 -16.96 0.57 -26.74
C PHE A 886 -18.44 1.02 -26.78
N ALA A 887 -18.83 1.86 -25.82
CA ALA A 887 -20.21 2.32 -25.69
C ALA A 887 -20.63 3.10 -26.96
N GLY A 888 -21.77 2.73 -27.54
CA GLY A 888 -22.23 3.28 -28.81
C GLY A 888 -21.54 2.73 -30.07
N ALA A 889 -20.60 1.78 -29.97
CA ALA A 889 -20.03 1.10 -31.12
C ALA A 889 -20.96 0.00 -31.68
N ASP A 890 -20.91 -0.22 -33.00
CA ASP A 890 -21.47 -1.42 -33.63
C ASP A 890 -20.64 -2.64 -33.20
N PHE A 891 -19.32 -2.59 -33.36
CA PHE A 891 -18.38 -3.56 -32.81
C PHE A 891 -17.02 -2.97 -32.45
N THR A 892 -16.20 -3.74 -31.76
CA THR A 892 -14.82 -3.38 -31.38
C THR A 892 -13.89 -4.56 -31.62
N THR A 893 -12.82 -4.33 -32.37
CA THR A 893 -11.68 -5.25 -32.48
C THR A 893 -10.59 -4.86 -31.50
N THR A 894 -9.75 -5.81 -31.12
CA THR A 894 -8.72 -5.62 -30.08
C THR A 894 -7.51 -6.50 -30.30
N LEU A 895 -6.37 -6.05 -29.77
CA LEU A 895 -5.21 -6.90 -29.53
C LEU A 895 -5.12 -7.23 -28.04
N GLU A 896 -5.06 -8.52 -27.73
CA GLU A 896 -4.79 -9.02 -26.39
C GLU A 896 -3.35 -9.56 -26.33
N VAL A 897 -2.62 -9.24 -25.25
CA VAL A 897 -1.27 -9.77 -24.97
C VAL A 897 -1.32 -10.65 -23.73
N TYR A 898 -0.68 -11.82 -23.77
CA TYR A 898 -0.49 -12.65 -22.58
C TYR A 898 0.73 -12.20 -21.77
N ILE A 899 0.58 -12.07 -20.45
CA ILE A 899 1.63 -11.69 -19.50
C ILE A 899 2.08 -12.93 -18.70
N PRO A 900 3.24 -13.54 -19.03
CA PRO A 900 3.64 -14.82 -18.43
C PRO A 900 3.81 -14.77 -16.91
N GLY A 901 4.32 -13.65 -16.37
CA GLY A 901 4.60 -13.50 -14.93
C GLY A 901 3.37 -13.39 -14.02
N ASN A 902 2.15 -13.38 -14.56
CA ASN A 902 0.92 -13.42 -13.74
C ASN A 902 -0.24 -14.21 -14.37
N GLY A 903 -0.04 -14.80 -15.56
CA GLY A 903 -1.03 -15.66 -16.22
C GLY A 903 -2.23 -14.94 -16.84
N ARG A 904 -2.16 -13.62 -17.09
CA ARG A 904 -3.32 -12.82 -17.54
C ARG A 904 -3.15 -12.27 -18.95
N GLY A 905 -4.28 -12.12 -19.64
CA GLY A 905 -4.39 -11.26 -20.81
C GLY A 905 -4.41 -9.77 -20.42
N ILE A 906 -3.92 -8.91 -21.31
CA ILE A 906 -4.05 -7.45 -21.22
C ILE A 906 -4.35 -6.83 -22.58
N GLN A 907 -5.40 -6.01 -22.63
CA GLN A 907 -5.82 -5.24 -23.80
C GLN A 907 -4.75 -4.21 -24.17
N ALA A 908 -4.05 -4.47 -25.27
CA ALA A 908 -2.96 -3.68 -25.81
C ALA A 908 -3.45 -2.44 -26.57
N CYS A 909 -4.50 -2.57 -27.37
CA CYS A 909 -5.17 -1.50 -28.10
C CYS A 909 -6.55 -1.96 -28.61
N THR A 910 -7.33 -1.03 -29.18
CA THR A 910 -8.63 -1.30 -29.78
C THR A 910 -8.87 -0.45 -31.03
N SER A 911 -9.71 -0.99 -31.93
CA SER A 911 -10.26 -0.29 -33.08
C SER A 911 -11.78 -0.51 -33.10
N HIS A 912 -12.53 0.57 -33.25
CA HIS A 912 -13.97 0.62 -32.99
C HIS A 912 -14.71 1.03 -34.26
N HIS A 913 -15.62 0.18 -34.74
CA HIS A 913 -16.59 0.59 -35.75
C HIS A 913 -17.79 1.21 -35.03
N LEU A 914 -17.96 2.53 -35.16
CA LEU A 914 -19.02 3.28 -34.47
C LEU A 914 -20.36 3.27 -35.24
N GLY A 915 -20.38 2.66 -36.43
CA GLY A 915 -21.54 2.68 -37.31
C GLY A 915 -21.93 4.11 -37.66
N GLN A 916 -23.22 4.43 -37.53
CA GLN A 916 -23.77 5.79 -37.72
C GLN A 916 -24.23 6.42 -36.40
N ASN A 917 -23.93 5.82 -35.24
CA ASN A 917 -24.54 6.23 -33.96
C ASN A 917 -24.12 7.65 -33.57
N PHE A 918 -22.82 7.92 -33.63
CA PHE A 918 -22.26 9.25 -33.40
C PHE A 918 -22.60 10.22 -34.54
N SER A 919 -22.62 9.79 -35.81
CA SER A 919 -23.07 10.62 -36.94
C SER A 919 -24.50 11.14 -36.81
N LYS A 920 -25.42 10.32 -36.29
CA LYS A 920 -26.82 10.71 -36.01
C LYS A 920 -26.92 11.71 -34.86
N MET A 921 -26.04 11.57 -33.87
CA MET A 921 -25.98 12.42 -32.67
C MET A 921 -25.30 13.78 -32.89
N PHE A 922 -24.32 13.84 -33.80
CA PHE A 922 -23.55 15.03 -34.13
C PHE A 922 -23.90 15.62 -35.51
N GLU A 923 -24.91 15.07 -36.20
CA GLU A 923 -25.41 15.51 -37.51
C GLU A 923 -24.36 15.49 -38.63
N ILE A 924 -23.48 14.48 -38.63
CA ILE A 924 -22.49 14.25 -39.68
C ILE A 924 -23.19 13.60 -40.88
N VAL A 925 -23.64 14.46 -41.79
CA VAL A 925 -24.51 14.14 -42.92
C VAL A 925 -23.88 14.61 -44.23
N TYR A 926 -24.01 13.81 -45.28
CA TYR A 926 -23.56 14.14 -46.64
C TYR A 926 -24.70 14.01 -47.67
N GLU A 927 -24.61 14.74 -48.79
CA GLU A 927 -25.46 14.50 -49.96
C GLU A 927 -24.93 13.32 -50.78
N ASP A 928 -25.75 12.27 -50.88
CA ASP A 928 -25.48 11.08 -51.67
C ASP A 928 -25.50 11.38 -53.19
N PRO A 929 -24.51 10.91 -53.97
CA PRO A 929 -24.36 11.29 -55.37
C PRO A 929 -25.50 10.80 -56.27
N GLU A 930 -26.02 9.60 -56.02
CA GLU A 930 -27.00 8.91 -56.88
C GLU A 930 -28.44 9.26 -56.49
N THR A 931 -28.77 9.14 -55.21
CA THR A 931 -30.13 9.30 -54.69
C THR A 931 -30.51 10.75 -54.39
N LYS A 932 -29.52 11.65 -54.27
CA LYS A 932 -29.69 13.04 -53.81
C LYS A 932 -30.31 13.19 -52.43
N GLN A 933 -30.26 12.13 -51.62
CA GLN A 933 -30.74 12.14 -50.24
C GLN A 933 -29.60 12.46 -49.26
N LYS A 934 -29.98 12.99 -48.09
CA LYS A 934 -29.09 13.20 -46.96
C LYS A 934 -28.83 11.87 -46.24
N GLN A 935 -27.57 11.43 -46.20
CA GLN A 935 -27.15 10.19 -45.57
C GLN A 935 -26.16 10.45 -44.42
N TYR A 936 -26.20 9.61 -43.38
CA TYR A 936 -25.26 9.69 -42.25
C TYR A 936 -23.98 8.93 -42.56
N ALA A 937 -22.82 9.56 -42.33
CA ALA A 937 -21.52 8.91 -42.51
C ALA A 937 -21.32 7.72 -41.57
N TYR A 938 -20.54 6.72 -41.99
CA TYR A 938 -20.05 5.64 -41.13
C TYR A 938 -18.74 6.04 -40.47
N GLN A 939 -18.61 5.85 -39.15
CA GLN A 939 -17.46 6.34 -38.40
C GLN A 939 -16.65 5.23 -37.73
N ASN A 940 -15.36 5.50 -37.56
CA ASN A 940 -14.48 4.72 -36.70
C ASN A 940 -13.80 5.60 -35.64
N SER A 941 -13.37 4.97 -34.55
CA SER A 941 -12.47 5.50 -33.52
C SER A 941 -11.44 4.41 -33.19
N TRP A 942 -10.17 4.73 -33.04
CA TRP A 942 -9.11 3.75 -32.76
C TRP A 942 -7.96 4.36 -31.97
N GLY A 943 -7.38 3.60 -31.02
CA GLY A 943 -6.33 4.18 -30.17
C GLY A 943 -5.33 3.22 -29.51
N LEU A 944 -4.13 3.76 -29.31
CA LEU A 944 -2.98 3.15 -28.65
C LEU A 944 -2.38 4.10 -27.61
N THR A 945 -1.95 3.59 -26.45
CA THR A 945 -1.39 4.41 -25.35
C THR A 945 0.00 3.93 -24.96
N THR A 946 0.66 4.69 -24.08
CA THR A 946 1.91 4.28 -23.42
C THR A 946 1.81 2.98 -22.60
N ARG A 947 0.61 2.39 -22.44
CA ARG A 947 0.44 0.99 -21.98
C ARG A 947 1.32 0.01 -22.76
N SER A 948 1.52 0.25 -24.05
CA SER A 948 2.49 -0.48 -24.90
C SER A 948 3.88 -0.63 -24.26
N ILE A 949 4.40 0.45 -23.66
CA ILE A 949 5.70 0.47 -22.96
C ILE A 949 5.63 -0.31 -21.64
N GLY A 950 4.49 -0.25 -20.95
CA GLY A 950 4.26 -1.04 -19.74
C GLY A 950 4.17 -2.54 -20.01
N VAL A 951 3.50 -2.93 -21.11
CA VAL A 951 3.43 -4.32 -21.60
C VAL A 951 4.82 -4.81 -22.03
N LEU A 952 5.57 -3.99 -22.76
CA LEU A 952 6.96 -4.28 -23.15
C LEU A 952 7.83 -4.64 -21.93
N ALA A 953 7.77 -3.82 -20.87
CA ALA A 953 8.50 -4.09 -19.63
C ALA A 953 8.02 -5.37 -18.91
N MET A 954 6.71 -5.63 -18.86
CA MET A 954 6.15 -6.85 -18.25
C MET A 954 6.52 -8.14 -19.01
N VAL A 955 6.53 -8.10 -20.35
CA VAL A 955 6.85 -9.25 -21.20
C VAL A 955 8.34 -9.55 -21.13
N HIS A 956 9.21 -8.61 -21.53
CA HIS A 956 10.63 -8.87 -21.75
C HIS A 956 11.51 -8.74 -20.50
N GLY A 957 11.18 -7.82 -19.58
CA GLY A 957 12.02 -7.54 -18.41
C GLY A 957 12.22 -8.77 -17.52
N ASP A 958 13.39 -8.90 -16.90
CA ASP A 958 13.79 -10.07 -16.10
C ASP A 958 14.19 -9.69 -14.66
N ASN A 959 14.85 -10.61 -13.95
CA ASN A 959 15.33 -10.41 -12.58
C ASN A 959 16.67 -9.63 -12.49
N ARG A 960 17.23 -9.18 -13.62
CA ARG A 960 18.39 -8.29 -13.69
C ARG A 960 17.97 -6.86 -14.04
N GLY A 961 17.07 -6.69 -15.01
CA GLY A 961 16.68 -5.38 -15.49
C GLY A 961 15.75 -5.35 -16.71
N LEU A 962 15.71 -4.19 -17.37
CA LEU A 962 14.84 -3.92 -18.51
C LEU A 962 15.45 -4.42 -19.83
N VAL A 963 15.19 -5.67 -20.17
CA VAL A 963 15.44 -6.22 -21.50
C VAL A 963 14.55 -5.52 -22.54
N LEU A 964 15.12 -5.07 -23.65
CA LEU A 964 14.39 -4.47 -24.78
C LEU A 964 14.69 -5.18 -26.11
N PRO A 965 13.72 -5.24 -27.05
CA PRO A 965 13.97 -5.57 -28.44
C PRO A 965 14.91 -4.55 -29.09
N PRO A 966 15.97 -4.96 -29.82
CA PRO A 966 16.91 -4.04 -30.44
C PRO A 966 16.27 -3.02 -31.41
N ARG A 967 15.16 -3.38 -32.05
CA ARG A 967 14.40 -2.47 -32.93
C ARG A 967 13.89 -1.24 -32.15
N ALA A 968 13.25 -1.45 -31.00
CA ALA A 968 12.73 -0.40 -30.14
C ALA A 968 13.78 0.30 -29.26
N ALA A 969 14.83 -0.40 -28.84
CA ALA A 969 15.80 0.11 -27.86
C ALA A 969 16.54 1.38 -28.33
N LYS A 970 16.63 2.41 -27.48
CA LYS A 970 17.28 3.71 -27.81
C LYS A 970 18.80 3.60 -27.91
N ILE A 971 19.41 2.76 -27.08
CA ILE A 971 20.74 2.18 -27.29
C ILE A 971 20.53 0.69 -27.60
N GLN A 972 21.43 0.10 -28.40
CA GLN A 972 21.51 -1.32 -28.76
C GLN A 972 22.86 -1.96 -28.35
N LEU A 973 23.84 -1.14 -27.94
CA LEU A 973 25.20 -1.57 -27.59
C LEU A 973 25.92 -0.44 -26.82
N ILE A 974 26.38 -0.69 -25.61
CA ILE A 974 27.24 0.23 -24.85
C ILE A 974 28.70 -0.25 -24.84
N VAL A 975 29.63 0.62 -25.24
CA VAL A 975 31.08 0.35 -25.15
C VAL A 975 31.59 0.83 -23.78
N ILE A 976 32.14 -0.09 -23.00
CA ILE A 976 32.69 0.20 -21.66
C ILE A 976 34.21 -0.03 -21.69
N PRO A 977 35.05 0.96 -21.34
CA PRO A 977 36.50 0.78 -21.27
C PRO A 977 36.87 -0.19 -20.14
N CYS A 978 37.79 -1.10 -20.43
CA CYS A 978 38.19 -2.20 -19.55
C CYS A 978 39.73 -2.26 -19.47
N GLY A 979 40.28 -2.72 -18.34
CA GLY A 979 41.74 -2.90 -18.19
C GLY A 979 42.53 -1.65 -17.79
N ILE A 980 41.86 -0.55 -17.41
CA ILE A 980 42.52 0.56 -16.72
C ILE A 980 42.90 0.09 -15.30
N THR A 981 44.17 0.24 -14.94
CA THR A 981 44.74 -0.19 -13.65
C THR A 981 45.66 0.89 -13.08
N ALA A 982 46.09 0.75 -11.83
CA ALA A 982 47.07 1.66 -11.22
C ALA A 982 48.44 1.70 -11.93
N ASN A 983 48.71 0.74 -12.83
CA ASN A 983 49.95 0.68 -13.63
C ASN A 983 49.75 1.20 -15.08
N THR A 984 48.53 1.60 -15.45
CA THR A 984 48.21 2.15 -16.78
C THR A 984 48.64 3.61 -16.83
N THR A 985 49.39 4.02 -17.86
CA THR A 985 49.81 5.42 -18.00
C THR A 985 48.67 6.30 -18.52
N ASN A 986 48.69 7.60 -18.19
CA ASN A 986 47.71 8.57 -18.68
C ASN A 986 47.63 8.64 -20.22
N GLU A 987 48.69 8.22 -20.92
CA GLU A 987 48.72 8.12 -22.39
C GLU A 987 48.03 6.84 -22.88
N GLN A 988 48.31 5.69 -22.26
CA GLN A 988 47.61 4.43 -22.53
C GLN A 988 46.11 4.53 -22.24
N GLU A 989 45.73 5.20 -21.14
CA GLU A 989 44.32 5.45 -20.81
C GLU A 989 43.65 6.34 -21.87
N LYS A 990 44.29 7.46 -22.29
CA LYS A 990 43.76 8.31 -23.36
C LYS A 990 43.63 7.55 -24.68
N THR A 991 44.60 6.73 -25.04
CA THR A 991 44.54 5.87 -26.24
C THR A 991 43.41 4.85 -26.15
N LEU A 992 43.20 4.23 -24.98
CA LEU A 992 42.09 3.30 -24.73
C LEU A 992 40.74 4.02 -24.81
N LEU A 993 40.56 5.15 -24.12
CA LEU A 993 39.31 5.93 -24.12
C LEU A 993 39.00 6.45 -25.53
N ALA A 994 40.00 6.96 -26.26
CA ALA A 994 39.85 7.34 -27.66
C ALA A 994 39.49 6.13 -28.55
N SER A 995 40.02 4.93 -28.28
CA SER A 995 39.68 3.72 -29.03
C SER A 995 38.27 3.19 -28.70
N CYS A 996 37.85 3.24 -27.44
CA CYS A 996 36.50 2.89 -27.00
C CYS A 996 35.48 3.88 -27.55
N GLN A 997 35.82 5.17 -27.53
CA GLN A 997 35.05 6.19 -28.24
C GLN A 997 34.99 5.78 -29.71
N LYS A 998 36.14 5.55 -30.39
CA LYS A 998 36.29 5.12 -31.80
C LYS A 998 35.49 3.87 -32.18
N LEU A 999 35.22 2.96 -31.26
CA LEU A 999 34.36 1.79 -31.52
C LEU A 999 32.87 2.17 -31.53
N ALA A 1000 32.39 2.86 -30.50
CA ALA A 1000 31.00 3.35 -30.44
C ALA A 1000 30.70 4.34 -31.58
N ILE A 1001 31.64 5.27 -31.80
CA ILE A 1001 32.34 5.44 -33.07
C ILE A 1001 31.50 5.16 -34.34
N ASP A 1002 31.84 4.07 -35.02
CA ASP A 1002 31.18 3.56 -36.24
C ASP A 1002 29.87 2.85 -36.00
N LEU A 1003 29.67 2.20 -34.84
CA LEU A 1003 28.47 1.40 -34.63
C LEU A 1003 27.24 2.25 -35.01
N LYS A 1004 27.26 3.55 -34.68
CA LYS A 1004 26.32 4.57 -35.20
C LYS A 1004 26.24 4.68 -36.74
N SER A 1005 27.33 4.94 -37.48
CA SER A 1005 27.27 5.03 -38.97
C SER A 1005 27.07 3.70 -39.68
N SER A 1006 27.23 2.58 -38.98
CA SER A 1006 26.86 1.23 -39.40
C SER A 1006 25.37 0.93 -39.21
N GLY A 1007 24.59 1.89 -38.69
CA GLY A 1007 23.16 1.77 -38.41
C GLY A 1007 22.80 1.26 -37.01
N ILE A 1008 23.79 0.95 -36.16
CA ILE A 1008 23.60 0.44 -34.80
C ILE A 1008 23.55 1.62 -33.81
N LYS A 1009 22.51 1.67 -32.99
CA LYS A 1009 22.30 2.70 -31.96
C LYS A 1009 23.23 2.48 -30.76
N ALA A 1010 24.55 2.62 -30.93
CA ALA A 1010 25.52 2.40 -29.85
C ALA A 1010 25.79 3.66 -29.01
N ASP A 1011 26.54 3.55 -27.92
CA ASP A 1011 27.27 4.68 -27.29
C ASP A 1011 28.50 4.21 -26.49
N ALA A 1012 29.23 5.11 -25.83
CA ALA A 1012 30.37 4.76 -24.97
C ALA A 1012 30.27 5.36 -23.55
N ASP A 1013 30.41 4.53 -22.52
CA ASP A 1013 30.42 4.98 -21.11
C ASP A 1013 31.84 5.29 -20.64
N LEU A 1014 32.32 6.48 -20.98
CA LEU A 1014 33.67 6.96 -20.68
C LEU A 1014 33.79 7.64 -19.29
N ARG A 1015 32.79 7.50 -18.41
CA ARG A 1015 32.82 8.08 -17.05
C ARG A 1015 33.98 7.51 -16.22
N ASP A 1016 34.91 8.35 -15.80
CA ASP A 1016 36.07 8.00 -14.98
C ASP A 1016 35.67 7.61 -13.54
N ASN A 1017 34.70 8.32 -12.98
CA ASN A 1017 34.26 8.20 -11.59
C ASN A 1017 33.51 6.89 -11.23
N TYR A 1018 33.37 5.95 -12.17
CA TYR A 1018 32.68 4.67 -11.98
C TYR A 1018 33.50 3.49 -12.54
N SER A 1019 33.71 2.46 -11.71
CA SER A 1019 34.38 1.21 -12.13
C SER A 1019 33.60 0.47 -13.23
N PRO A 1020 34.26 -0.33 -14.10
CA PRO A 1020 33.58 -1.14 -15.11
C PRO A 1020 32.51 -2.06 -14.53
N GLY A 1021 32.76 -2.65 -13.35
CA GLY A 1021 31.77 -3.48 -12.64
C GLY A 1021 30.49 -2.73 -12.25
N TRP A 1022 30.60 -1.46 -11.83
CA TRP A 1022 29.42 -0.61 -11.59
C TRP A 1022 28.71 -0.29 -12.90
N LYS A 1023 29.46 0.01 -13.98
CA LYS A 1023 28.89 0.27 -15.31
C LYS A 1023 28.12 -0.93 -15.84
N TYR A 1024 28.64 -2.15 -15.72
CA TYR A 1024 27.91 -3.36 -16.15
C TYR A 1024 26.54 -3.46 -15.45
N ASN A 1025 26.52 -3.36 -14.11
CA ASN A 1025 25.25 -3.35 -13.35
C ASN A 1025 24.33 -2.20 -13.79
N HIS A 1026 24.87 -1.00 -14.00
CA HIS A 1026 24.11 0.18 -14.43
C HIS A 1026 23.47 0.03 -15.80
N TRP A 1027 24.09 -0.73 -16.71
CA TRP A 1027 23.57 -0.98 -18.05
C TRP A 1027 22.74 -2.28 -18.14
N GLU A 1028 23.02 -3.33 -17.35
CA GLU A 1028 22.14 -4.51 -17.22
C GLU A 1028 20.77 -4.16 -16.62
N LEU A 1029 20.69 -3.16 -15.73
CA LEU A 1029 19.43 -2.64 -15.20
C LEU A 1029 18.63 -1.83 -16.22
N LYS A 1030 19.31 -1.27 -17.22
CA LYS A 1030 18.81 -0.26 -18.14
C LYS A 1030 18.57 -0.85 -19.53
N PRO A 1031 17.87 -0.10 -20.41
CA PRO A 1031 17.80 -0.46 -21.82
C PRO A 1031 19.17 -0.33 -22.50
N SER A 1032 19.82 -1.47 -22.77
CA SER A 1032 21.05 -1.60 -23.56
C SER A 1032 20.91 -2.59 -24.72
#